data_AF-A0A7S2PRV1-F1
#
_entry.id   AF-A0A7S2PRV1-F1
#
_cell.length_a   1.000
_cell.length_b   1.000
_cell.length_c   1.000
_cell.angle_alpha   90.00
_cell.angle_beta   90.00
_cell.angle_gamma   90.00
#
_symmetry.space_group_name_H-M   'P 1'
#
loop_
_entity.id
_entity.type
_entity.pdbx_description
1 polymer ?
#
loop_
_entity_poly.entity_id
_entity_poly.type
_entity_poly.pdbx_seq_one_letter_code
_entity_poly.pdbx_strand_id
1 'polypeptide(L)'
;MGSLRSVVLPRSNRRSFFGMACSRAVQLAQHTGQDRMVHMSAEVKDNLHALKMMRVILSNSDMTYFLDPATPVPSGPPAYNSGNADGSPSCKVALSLSLGNNQQVSTENAKPAEMSFIQFKQMLERFKVDTSKFGTGVARSLDEFYRAVIVDQKSFLVVEDNVLERVVAIVRVSLRIRDSENKLRELRLAAKQMVGGVHQRNQPLAFVLKIPERGQWAEAIERCFEEKLSISSRVQRLCFNIDNDSYRFKEERSASETIPGIMTTYKSHNIIINIKDKANKELKRIGLPQGQQFEIGKSTWSWEPVIDSKEDELMSLLHKNGIDVAEFSAQAFAELYDEVHVSMSATLDVVFGDLRRTIRIVKVWVHAEILNIDHVLVVRAKWQKGTYEEMHLPQPVSMRMGVDQEWTEAVDQALFTRLGLTMDFLAANVHVDRSTHKLTEEVGYSRSYPGLKTMYQVNEISVQILNTGAQLHIGLPSGTDFTFARREEVKGPETQDVVITHWCWLNRDDIEARKKNSVLRMSVQQSIKRCSMNDDSDVEEAEEEDDDGDAAGDASWKKKKRKDGGDKRSGSLKLNPLLEGQDLYALLEVTETASVDQIKKQYRKLALKHHPDKQDHDASKEKKDGLTEGDQLFIKIQEAYEILSDTAKRQQYDSTLEFDDEVPEEVDEAKGFYDTFGPVFQRNARWSVRHPVPELGSDKTDIAKVHRFYDFWFNFESWRDFSMHDEYNLEDAEFREERRWMERQNKKVRKEFESDERRRVLRLAEAAERFDPRIRAEREEREAKKREEKERRARLKQEEEDAKRREEEAKKQKALQEQQDKEEKERLEKEQRKQKQQVAKGLRQRAKKAVQAKGTLPADMLEDLQDMCLSLDVEPLEALCGRLEALPSNKEKAAIAIKAELEEWRKNKADEQQQQAKQREENKKRDDAKEGAAGSGTGTPWAAEEMGMLAKGLQKFPGGVGGRWALISQFLSTSGFSRTEKEVIEKTKEMSDGQSLRSMGSQIAADLTNFKAKAGAKAAPAPKAK
;
A
#
# COMPACT_ATOMS: atom_id res chain seq x y z
N MET A 1 12.39 -48.67 -28.65
CA MET A 1 10.94 -48.68 -28.97
C MET A 1 10.28 -47.61 -28.11
N GLY A 2 9.59 -46.57 -28.57
CA GLY A 2 9.25 -46.11 -29.92
C GLY A 2 9.23 -44.58 -29.97
N SER A 3 9.27 -44.01 -31.18
CA SER A 3 9.27 -42.56 -31.44
C SER A 3 7.83 -42.03 -31.41
N LEU A 4 7.58 -41.03 -30.57
CA LEU A 4 6.31 -40.30 -30.55
C LEU A 4 6.28 -39.35 -31.75
N ARG A 5 5.55 -39.71 -32.81
CA ARG A 5 5.58 -38.99 -34.10
C ARG A 5 4.52 -37.90 -34.24
N SER A 6 3.47 -37.84 -33.42
CA SER A 6 2.47 -36.74 -33.46
C SER A 6 1.58 -36.73 -32.21
N VAL A 7 1.04 -35.56 -31.85
CA VAL A 7 -0.04 -35.42 -30.87
C VAL A 7 -1.29 -34.84 -31.56
N VAL A 8 -2.47 -35.35 -31.19
CA VAL A 8 -3.79 -34.86 -31.64
C VAL A 8 -4.49 -34.21 -30.46
N LEU A 9 -4.96 -32.98 -30.62
CA LEU A 9 -5.74 -32.28 -29.59
C LEU A 9 -7.23 -32.69 -29.69
N PRO A 10 -7.93 -32.98 -28.58
CA PRO A 10 -9.32 -33.41 -28.62
C PRO A 10 -10.23 -32.36 -29.30
N ARG A 11 -11.10 -32.83 -30.20
CA ARG A 11 -12.11 -32.08 -30.98
C ARG A 11 -11.64 -31.22 -32.16
N SER A 12 -10.36 -31.16 -32.50
CA SER A 12 -9.89 -30.40 -33.69
C SER A 12 -9.47 -31.27 -34.89
N ASN A 13 -9.26 -32.58 -34.70
CA ASN A 13 -8.83 -33.54 -35.73
C ASN A 13 -7.61 -33.12 -36.59
N ARG A 14 -6.75 -32.19 -36.14
CA ARG A 14 -5.49 -31.83 -36.80
C ARG A 14 -4.25 -32.32 -36.02
N ARG A 15 -3.20 -32.74 -36.74
CA ARG A 15 -1.87 -33.17 -36.24
C ARG A 15 -0.83 -32.08 -36.55
N SER A 16 0.14 -31.81 -35.65
CA SER A 16 1.33 -30.97 -35.95
C SER A 16 2.65 -31.68 -35.62
N PHE A 17 3.74 -31.34 -36.33
CA PHE A 17 5.05 -32.00 -36.31
C PHE A 17 6.20 -31.00 -36.07
N PHE A 18 7.15 -31.34 -35.19
CA PHE A 18 8.33 -30.53 -34.83
C PHE A 18 9.49 -30.60 -35.86
N GLY A 19 9.23 -31.09 -37.08
CA GLY A 19 10.27 -31.36 -38.08
C GLY A 19 10.63 -30.16 -38.98
N MET A 20 9.76 -29.16 -39.12
CA MET A 20 9.95 -28.18 -40.20
C MET A 20 11.12 -27.21 -39.96
N ALA A 21 11.43 -26.80 -38.72
CA ALA A 21 12.49 -25.83 -38.47
C ALA A 21 13.91 -26.41 -38.68
N CYS A 22 14.18 -27.62 -38.17
CA CYS A 22 15.44 -28.32 -38.42
C CYS A 22 15.61 -28.72 -39.89
N SER A 23 14.55 -29.23 -40.53
CA SER A 23 14.59 -29.52 -41.97
C SER A 23 14.76 -28.25 -42.81
N ARG A 24 14.20 -27.10 -42.39
CA ARG A 24 14.41 -25.80 -43.04
C ARG A 24 15.84 -25.31 -42.88
N ALA A 25 16.44 -25.45 -41.69
CA ALA A 25 17.83 -25.06 -41.42
C ALA A 25 18.83 -25.94 -42.20
N VAL A 26 18.57 -27.26 -42.29
CA VAL A 26 19.36 -28.19 -43.11
C VAL A 26 19.16 -27.94 -44.60
N GLN A 27 17.93 -27.68 -45.06
CA GLN A 27 17.66 -27.29 -46.46
C GLN A 27 18.31 -25.96 -46.82
N LEU A 28 18.30 -24.98 -45.91
CA LEU A 28 18.95 -23.68 -46.09
C LEU A 28 20.47 -23.83 -46.16
N ALA A 29 21.07 -24.69 -45.33
CA ALA A 29 22.50 -24.99 -45.37
C ALA A 29 22.92 -25.79 -46.62
N GLN A 30 22.05 -26.68 -47.13
CA GLN A 30 22.29 -27.45 -48.35
C GLN A 30 22.10 -26.64 -49.64
N HIS A 31 21.25 -25.60 -49.63
CA HIS A 31 20.95 -24.80 -50.82
C HIS A 31 21.96 -23.69 -51.14
N THR A 32 22.82 -23.28 -50.20
CA THR A 32 23.59 -22.02 -50.34
C THR A 32 25.03 -22.18 -50.83
N GLY A 33 25.58 -23.40 -50.94
CA GLY A 33 26.85 -23.67 -51.65
C GLY A 33 28.11 -22.90 -51.20
N GLN A 34 28.04 -22.08 -50.16
CA GLN A 34 29.15 -21.29 -49.60
C GLN A 34 29.07 -21.30 -48.08
N ASP A 35 30.24 -21.44 -47.45
CA ASP A 35 30.44 -21.48 -46.01
C ASP A 35 29.84 -20.24 -45.33
N ARG A 36 28.75 -20.43 -44.57
CA ARG A 36 28.32 -19.43 -43.60
C ARG A 36 28.02 -20.05 -42.25
N MET A 37 28.61 -19.40 -41.26
CA MET A 37 28.54 -19.65 -39.83
C MET A 37 27.11 -19.61 -39.30
N VAL A 38 26.79 -20.56 -38.42
CA VAL A 38 25.56 -20.54 -37.62
C VAL A 38 25.96 -20.34 -36.16
N HIS A 39 25.60 -19.17 -35.61
CA HIS A 39 25.85 -18.85 -34.21
C HIS A 39 24.78 -19.51 -33.33
N MET A 40 25.21 -20.17 -32.25
CA MET A 40 24.33 -20.83 -31.30
C MET A 40 24.73 -20.49 -29.87
N SER A 41 23.74 -20.28 -29.01
CA SER A 41 23.95 -19.97 -27.58
C SER A 41 24.58 -21.15 -26.83
N ALA A 42 25.31 -20.86 -25.74
CA ALA A 42 25.93 -21.88 -24.89
C ALA A 42 24.93 -22.95 -24.38
N GLU A 43 23.69 -22.55 -24.10
CA GLU A 43 22.61 -23.46 -23.70
C GLU A 43 22.19 -24.43 -24.83
N VAL A 44 22.27 -24.00 -26.10
CA VAL A 44 21.98 -24.85 -27.27
C VAL A 44 23.15 -25.80 -27.53
N LYS A 45 24.39 -25.35 -27.32
CA LYS A 45 25.61 -26.18 -27.35
C LYS A 45 25.55 -27.28 -26.28
N ASP A 46 25.21 -26.96 -25.04
CA ASP A 46 25.21 -27.93 -23.94
C ASP A 46 24.12 -29.00 -24.14
N ASN A 47 22.97 -28.60 -24.69
CA ASN A 47 21.91 -29.52 -25.09
C ASN A 47 22.27 -30.38 -26.32
N LEU A 48 23.06 -29.86 -27.27
CA LEU A 48 23.57 -30.62 -28.43
C LEU A 48 24.70 -31.58 -28.03
N HIS A 49 25.56 -31.19 -27.09
CA HIS A 49 26.64 -32.02 -26.55
C HIS A 49 26.09 -33.17 -25.69
N ALA A 50 24.99 -32.94 -24.95
CA ALA A 50 24.24 -33.96 -24.23
C ALA A 50 23.66 -35.06 -25.14
N LEU A 51 23.47 -34.76 -26.43
CA LEU A 51 22.96 -35.68 -27.45
C LEU A 51 24.06 -36.46 -28.20
N LYS A 52 25.36 -36.19 -27.91
CA LYS A 52 26.56 -36.88 -28.45
C LYS A 52 26.60 -37.09 -29.98
N MET A 53 25.99 -36.22 -30.79
CA MET A 53 25.84 -36.48 -32.22
C MET A 53 26.85 -35.80 -33.16
N MET A 54 27.66 -34.81 -32.74
CA MET A 54 28.63 -34.15 -33.64
C MET A 54 29.89 -33.63 -32.92
N ARG A 55 31.02 -33.60 -33.63
CA ARG A 55 32.25 -32.91 -33.18
C ARG A 55 32.20 -31.44 -33.57
N VAL A 56 32.55 -30.57 -32.63
CA VAL A 56 32.63 -29.11 -32.76
C VAL A 56 34.08 -28.72 -32.53
N ILE A 57 34.66 -27.88 -33.40
CA ILE A 57 36.02 -27.34 -33.23
C ILE A 57 35.94 -25.98 -32.54
N LEU A 58 36.84 -25.72 -31.59
CA LEU A 58 36.88 -24.50 -30.78
C LEU A 58 37.86 -23.47 -31.38
N SER A 59 37.49 -22.18 -31.31
CA SER A 59 38.38 -21.04 -31.60
C SER A 59 38.74 -20.29 -30.31
N ASN A 60 39.91 -19.62 -30.29
CA ASN A 60 40.53 -19.04 -29.10
C ASN A 60 40.21 -17.54 -28.83
N SER A 61 39.10 -17.01 -29.33
CA SER A 61 38.64 -15.66 -28.96
C SER A 61 37.12 -15.61 -28.82
N ASP A 62 36.66 -15.22 -27.63
CA ASP A 62 35.32 -14.70 -27.31
C ASP A 62 34.11 -15.46 -27.88
N MET A 63 33.96 -16.71 -27.43
CA MET A 63 32.68 -17.45 -27.30
C MET A 63 31.84 -17.62 -28.59
N THR A 64 32.45 -18.07 -29.69
CA THR A 64 31.76 -18.53 -30.92
C THR A 64 32.13 -19.98 -31.29
N TYR A 65 31.17 -20.77 -31.84
CA TYR A 65 31.33 -22.22 -32.11
C TYR A 65 30.93 -22.59 -33.56
N PHE A 66 31.63 -23.54 -34.19
CA PHE A 66 31.45 -23.94 -35.61
C PHE A 66 31.14 -25.45 -35.77
N LEU A 67 30.33 -25.82 -36.78
CA LEU A 67 29.97 -27.21 -37.10
C LEU A 67 30.77 -27.73 -38.31
N ASP A 68 31.34 -28.94 -38.20
CA ASP A 68 32.00 -29.65 -39.31
C ASP A 68 30.98 -30.50 -40.09
N PRO A 69 30.82 -30.29 -41.42
CA PRO A 69 29.81 -30.97 -42.23
C PRO A 69 30.06 -32.47 -42.52
N ALA A 70 31.18 -33.08 -42.12
CA ALA A 70 31.60 -34.38 -42.66
C ALA A 70 31.46 -35.65 -41.77
N THR A 71 30.77 -35.64 -40.62
CA THR A 71 30.79 -36.80 -39.71
C THR A 71 29.50 -37.65 -39.71
N PRO A 72 29.55 -38.97 -40.01
CA PRO A 72 28.38 -39.85 -40.01
C PRO A 72 28.02 -40.34 -38.60
N VAL A 73 26.71 -40.50 -38.34
CA VAL A 73 26.15 -40.93 -37.04
C VAL A 73 25.98 -42.45 -36.97
N PRO A 74 26.35 -43.10 -35.84
CA PRO A 74 25.72 -44.38 -35.45
C PRO A 74 25.12 -44.42 -34.03
N SER A 75 23.83 -44.74 -34.01
CA SER A 75 23.05 -45.63 -33.13
C SER A 75 23.33 -45.76 -31.61
N GLY A 76 22.29 -45.44 -30.82
CA GLY A 76 21.81 -46.32 -29.74
C GLY A 76 22.34 -46.10 -28.31
N PRO A 77 21.48 -46.17 -27.26
CA PRO A 77 21.82 -45.97 -25.84
C PRO A 77 22.29 -47.31 -25.20
N PRO A 78 22.80 -47.44 -23.93
CA PRO A 78 22.40 -46.68 -22.73
C PRO A 78 23.40 -46.54 -21.52
N ALA A 79 23.01 -45.71 -20.55
CA ALA A 79 23.02 -45.90 -19.08
C ALA A 79 24.29 -46.14 -18.19
N TYR A 80 24.05 -45.78 -16.91
CA TYR A 80 24.62 -46.22 -15.61
C TYR A 80 25.85 -45.52 -14.99
N ASN A 81 25.54 -44.71 -13.96
CA ASN A 81 25.99 -44.72 -12.56
C ASN A 81 27.46 -44.62 -12.09
N SER A 82 27.53 -44.03 -10.88
CA SER A 82 28.57 -44.07 -9.81
C SER A 82 29.80 -43.19 -10.06
N GLY A 83 30.35 -42.44 -9.11
CA GLY A 83 30.10 -42.25 -7.67
C GLY A 83 31.44 -41.86 -7.00
N ASN A 84 31.40 -40.87 -6.08
CA ASN A 84 32.41 -40.51 -5.03
C ASN A 84 33.86 -40.20 -5.50
N ALA A 85 34.69 -39.38 -4.84
CA ALA A 85 34.76 -38.93 -3.46
C ALA A 85 35.53 -37.58 -3.35
N ASP A 86 35.21 -36.85 -2.28
CA ASP A 86 36.03 -36.04 -1.38
C ASP A 86 37.01 -34.96 -1.86
N GLY A 87 36.86 -33.78 -1.23
CA GLY A 87 37.94 -32.83 -1.01
C GLY A 87 37.53 -31.34 -1.03
N SER A 88 37.03 -30.82 0.09
CA SER A 88 37.21 -29.38 0.42
C SER A 88 38.62 -29.17 1.00
N PRO A 89 39.15 -27.94 1.25
CA PRO A 89 38.48 -26.63 1.24
C PRO A 89 39.33 -25.44 0.70
N SER A 90 38.73 -24.24 0.78
CA SER A 90 39.34 -23.01 1.33
C SER A 90 40.13 -22.05 0.42
N CYS A 91 39.52 -20.86 0.29
CA CYS A 91 40.07 -19.50 0.48
C CYS A 91 41.17 -18.89 -0.43
N LYS A 92 40.77 -17.73 -0.98
CA LYS A 92 41.49 -16.44 -1.07
C LYS A 92 42.68 -16.29 -2.05
N VAL A 93 42.65 -15.14 -2.73
CA VAL A 93 43.71 -14.12 -2.92
C VAL A 93 43.96 -13.73 -4.39
N ALA A 94 43.72 -12.43 -4.63
CA ALA A 94 44.44 -11.41 -5.40
C ALA A 94 44.92 -11.61 -6.85
N LEU A 95 44.88 -10.47 -7.57
CA LEU A 95 45.98 -9.71 -8.23
C LEU A 95 45.33 -8.81 -9.30
N SER A 96 45.83 -7.68 -9.80
CA SER A 96 46.77 -6.61 -9.43
C SER A 96 46.93 -5.71 -10.68
N LEU A 97 47.61 -4.54 -10.52
CA LEU A 97 48.23 -3.64 -11.53
C LEU A 97 47.43 -2.36 -11.83
N SER A 98 47.99 -1.14 -11.92
CA SER A 98 49.30 -0.57 -11.58
C SER A 98 49.27 0.96 -11.80
N LEU A 99 49.87 1.71 -10.85
CA LEU A 99 50.59 3.00 -10.86
C LEU A 99 50.47 4.05 -12.01
N GLY A 100 50.39 5.32 -11.58
CA GLY A 100 50.86 6.51 -12.29
C GLY A 100 50.98 7.76 -11.39
N ASN A 101 52.18 7.97 -10.82
CA ASN A 101 52.83 9.21 -10.32
C ASN A 101 52.03 10.40 -9.75
N ASN A 102 52.32 10.81 -8.50
CA ASN A 102 53.31 11.87 -8.22
C ASN A 102 53.58 12.11 -6.71
N GLN A 103 54.87 12.17 -6.39
CA GLN A 103 55.57 12.83 -5.27
C GLN A 103 55.11 12.65 -3.81
N GLN A 104 55.91 11.83 -3.10
CA GLN A 104 56.18 11.94 -1.67
C GLN A 104 56.78 13.31 -1.30
N VAL A 105 56.23 13.94 -0.27
CA VAL A 105 57.03 14.67 0.72
C VAL A 105 56.65 14.12 2.09
N SER A 106 57.58 13.36 2.65
CA SER A 106 57.56 12.88 4.03
C SER A 106 57.86 14.05 4.97
N THR A 107 57.09 14.21 6.05
CA THR A 107 57.68 14.51 7.36
C THR A 107 56.94 13.74 8.45
N GLU A 108 57.73 13.05 9.24
CA GLU A 108 57.36 12.16 10.34
C GLU A 108 57.05 12.95 11.63
N ASN A 109 56.32 12.27 12.52
CA ASN A 109 56.43 12.37 13.99
C ASN A 109 56.17 13.73 14.68
N ALA A 110 54.94 13.87 15.21
CA ALA A 110 54.74 14.48 16.52
C ALA A 110 53.63 13.73 17.28
N LYS A 111 53.95 13.18 18.45
CA LYS A 111 52.95 12.95 19.50
C LYS A 111 52.27 14.32 19.76
N PRO A 112 50.94 14.43 19.87
CA PRO A 112 50.29 15.71 20.08
C PRO A 112 50.61 16.20 21.50
N ALA A 113 51.67 17.00 21.63
CA ALA A 113 51.90 17.84 22.79
C ALA A 113 50.80 18.91 22.82
N GLU A 114 50.21 19.09 23.99
CA GLU A 114 49.08 19.97 24.30
C GLU A 114 49.26 21.37 23.67
N MET A 115 48.58 21.62 22.55
CA MET A 115 48.50 22.94 21.95
C MET A 115 47.81 23.88 22.95
N SER A 116 48.46 24.96 23.36
CA SER A 116 47.84 25.94 24.27
C SER A 116 46.70 26.70 23.58
N PHE A 117 45.76 27.25 24.36
CA PHE A 117 44.64 28.03 23.82
C PHE A 117 45.09 29.19 22.90
N ILE A 118 46.21 29.84 23.24
CA ILE A 118 46.79 30.94 22.45
C ILE A 118 47.35 30.42 21.11
N GLN A 119 48.08 29.30 21.13
CA GLN A 119 48.59 28.66 19.91
C GLN A 119 47.46 28.16 19.01
N PHE A 120 46.39 27.64 19.60
CA PHE A 120 45.20 27.22 18.86
C PHE A 120 44.52 28.40 18.15
N LYS A 121 44.37 29.54 18.84
CA LYS A 121 43.84 30.77 18.24
C LYS A 121 44.70 31.27 17.08
N GLN A 122 46.03 31.32 17.26
CA GLN A 122 46.97 31.74 16.22
C GLN A 122 46.95 30.82 14.99
N MET A 123 46.78 29.51 15.21
CA MET A 123 46.62 28.54 14.13
C MET A 123 45.35 28.83 13.31
N LEU A 124 44.20 29.07 13.95
CA LEU A 124 42.95 29.40 13.25
C LEU A 124 43.09 30.68 12.40
N GLU A 125 43.72 31.73 12.96
CA GLU A 125 43.96 33.00 12.26
C GLU A 125 44.89 32.82 11.05
N ARG A 126 45.93 31.98 11.17
CA ARG A 126 46.85 31.65 10.06
C ARG A 126 46.13 31.00 8.87
N PHE A 127 45.09 30.20 9.14
CA PHE A 127 44.24 29.59 8.11
C PHE A 127 43.04 30.46 7.72
N LYS A 128 43.09 31.77 8.00
CA LYS A 128 42.06 32.77 7.66
C LYS A 128 40.68 32.50 8.29
N VAL A 129 40.63 31.80 9.43
CA VAL A 129 39.40 31.63 10.21
C VAL A 129 39.22 32.83 11.13
N ASP A 130 38.08 33.52 11.01
CA ASP A 130 37.75 34.70 11.81
C ASP A 130 37.34 34.30 13.24
N THR A 131 38.26 34.47 14.19
CA THR A 131 38.06 34.09 15.59
C THR A 131 37.08 35.01 16.33
N SER A 132 36.73 36.17 15.77
CA SER A 132 35.77 37.12 16.38
C SER A 132 34.31 36.65 16.31
N LYS A 133 33.99 35.72 15.39
CA LYS A 133 32.64 35.16 15.19
C LYS A 133 32.29 34.04 16.19
N PHE A 134 33.24 33.56 16.97
CA PHE A 134 33.01 32.52 17.98
C PHE A 134 32.39 33.14 19.24
N GLY A 135 31.31 32.55 19.76
CA GLY A 135 30.57 33.04 20.93
C GLY A 135 29.48 34.09 20.62
N THR A 136 29.20 34.36 19.35
CA THR A 136 28.10 35.23 18.91
C THR A 136 26.96 34.42 18.28
N GLY A 137 25.71 34.71 18.62
CA GLY A 137 24.54 34.01 18.08
C GLY A 137 24.47 32.54 18.51
N VAL A 138 24.39 31.62 17.55
CA VAL A 138 24.33 30.15 17.78
C VAL A 138 25.74 29.51 17.78
N ALA A 139 26.79 30.30 17.51
CA ALA A 139 28.16 29.82 17.45
C ALA A 139 28.74 29.55 18.85
N ARG A 140 29.47 28.44 18.99
CA ARG A 140 30.15 28.09 20.23
C ARG A 140 31.25 29.09 20.56
N SER A 141 31.56 29.22 21.85
CA SER A 141 32.71 30.03 22.27
C SER A 141 34.01 29.39 21.78
N LEU A 142 35.04 30.23 21.59
CA LEU A 142 36.36 29.75 21.17
C LEU A 142 36.97 28.77 22.20
N ASP A 143 36.71 28.98 23.50
CA ASP A 143 37.11 28.06 24.59
C ASP A 143 36.40 26.70 24.48
N GLU A 144 35.10 26.68 24.20
CA GLU A 144 34.37 25.44 23.96
C GLU A 144 34.88 24.69 22.74
N PHE A 145 35.28 25.42 21.69
CA PHE A 145 35.84 24.81 20.50
C PHE A 145 37.24 24.24 20.77
N TYR A 146 38.10 24.98 21.48
CA TYR A 146 39.41 24.51 21.93
C TYR A 146 39.29 23.25 22.78
N ARG A 147 38.40 23.25 23.79
CA ARG A 147 38.15 22.07 24.63
C ARG A 147 37.65 20.91 23.79
N ALA A 148 36.74 21.14 22.84
CA ALA A 148 36.23 20.07 21.99
C ALA A 148 37.31 19.45 21.08
N VAL A 149 38.31 20.21 20.64
CA VAL A 149 39.35 19.72 19.71
C VAL A 149 40.57 19.17 20.45
N ILE A 150 41.09 19.92 21.41
CA ILE A 150 42.38 19.63 22.06
C ILE A 150 42.20 18.84 23.36
N VAL A 151 41.24 19.24 24.22
CA VAL A 151 41.07 18.65 25.56
C VAL A 151 40.25 17.35 25.51
N ASP A 152 39.05 17.44 24.97
CA ASP A 152 38.08 16.34 24.94
C ASP A 152 38.28 15.41 23.73
N GLN A 153 39.09 15.82 22.75
CA GLN A 153 39.30 15.11 21.47
C GLN A 153 38.00 14.64 20.80
N LYS A 154 36.94 15.45 20.95
CA LYS A 154 35.60 15.22 20.40
C LYS A 154 35.55 15.49 18.90
N SER A 155 36.55 16.15 18.34
CA SER A 155 36.73 16.43 16.92
C SER A 155 38.19 16.75 16.69
N PHE A 156 38.71 16.51 15.49
CA PHE A 156 40.09 16.84 15.16
C PHE A 156 40.12 17.79 13.96
N LEU A 157 41.25 18.46 13.77
CA LEU A 157 41.47 19.37 12.65
C LEU A 157 42.47 18.74 11.69
N VAL A 158 42.10 18.67 10.42
CA VAL A 158 42.95 18.19 9.32
C VAL A 158 43.20 19.37 8.38
N VAL A 159 44.40 19.46 7.83
CA VAL A 159 44.74 20.47 6.83
C VAL A 159 44.84 19.75 5.49
N GLU A 160 43.89 20.03 4.59
CA GLU A 160 43.91 19.56 3.19
C GLU A 160 43.97 20.79 2.28
N ASP A 161 44.88 20.81 1.31
CA ASP A 161 45.04 21.89 0.33
C ASP A 161 45.12 23.33 0.91
N ASN A 162 45.84 23.51 2.03
CA ASN A 162 45.93 24.77 2.79
C ASN A 162 44.61 25.29 3.38
N VAL A 163 43.57 24.46 3.45
CA VAL A 163 42.30 24.77 4.09
C VAL A 163 42.16 23.92 5.36
N LEU A 164 41.68 24.55 6.44
CA LEU A 164 41.47 23.89 7.71
C LEU A 164 40.09 23.21 7.73
N GLU A 165 40.07 21.91 7.96
CA GLU A 165 38.86 21.10 8.04
C GLU A 165 38.72 20.45 9.42
N ARG A 166 37.48 20.37 9.89
CA ARG A 166 37.16 19.70 11.15
C ARG A 166 36.57 18.34 10.88
N VAL A 167 37.11 17.28 11.43
CA VAL A 167 36.56 15.93 11.31
C VAL A 167 35.88 15.49 12.60
N VAL A 168 34.69 14.91 12.48
CA VAL A 168 33.89 14.38 13.58
C VAL A 168 33.52 12.93 13.26
N ALA A 169 34.21 11.97 13.87
CA ALA A 169 33.79 10.57 13.82
C ALA A 169 32.61 10.30 14.76
N ILE A 170 31.66 9.43 14.41
CA ILE A 170 30.47 9.08 15.20
C ILE A 170 30.05 7.62 14.98
N VAL A 171 29.70 6.87 16.03
CA VAL A 171 29.24 5.46 15.93
C VAL A 171 27.75 5.30 16.27
N ARG A 172 26.86 5.22 15.28
CA ARG A 172 25.43 4.96 15.52
C ARG A 172 25.19 3.47 15.74
N VAL A 173 24.55 3.11 16.86
CA VAL A 173 24.23 1.70 17.19
C VAL A 173 22.73 1.56 17.38
N SER A 174 22.11 0.69 16.57
CA SER A 174 20.71 0.27 16.72
C SER A 174 20.65 -1.01 17.54
N LEU A 175 20.14 -0.93 18.78
CA LEU A 175 19.94 -2.10 19.65
C LEU A 175 18.55 -2.70 19.41
N ARG A 176 18.50 -3.97 19.01
CA ARG A 176 17.27 -4.68 18.60
C ARG A 176 16.99 -5.92 19.43
N ILE A 177 15.71 -6.20 19.62
CA ILE A 177 15.19 -7.41 20.28
C ILE A 177 13.97 -7.97 19.53
N ARG A 178 13.75 -9.28 19.58
CA ARG A 178 12.45 -9.89 19.23
C ARG A 178 11.57 -10.09 20.46
N ASP A 179 10.36 -9.54 20.41
CA ASP A 179 9.38 -9.67 21.49
C ASP A 179 8.76 -11.08 21.57
N SER A 180 7.77 -11.27 22.45
CA SER A 180 7.06 -12.55 22.61
C SER A 180 6.23 -12.96 21.38
N GLU A 181 5.89 -12.01 20.50
CA GLU A 181 5.16 -12.24 19.25
C GLU A 181 6.12 -12.39 18.05
N ASN A 182 7.43 -12.53 18.30
CA ASN A 182 8.48 -12.61 17.30
C ASN A 182 8.61 -11.33 16.43
N LYS A 183 8.07 -10.20 16.89
CA LYS A 183 8.20 -8.90 16.22
C LYS A 183 9.48 -8.20 16.68
N LEU A 184 10.15 -7.53 15.74
CA LEU A 184 11.37 -6.79 16.02
C LEU A 184 11.03 -5.45 16.71
N ARG A 185 11.77 -5.13 17.77
CA ARG A 185 11.72 -3.84 18.47
C ARG A 185 13.12 -3.25 18.60
N GLU A 186 13.24 -1.93 18.47
CA GLU A 186 14.47 -1.16 18.57
C GLU A 186 14.36 -0.22 19.77
N LEU A 187 15.47 -0.07 20.49
CA LEU A 187 15.55 0.85 21.61
C LEU A 187 15.62 2.31 21.11
N ARG A 188 14.64 3.13 21.50
CA ARG A 188 14.57 4.56 21.14
C ARG A 188 14.53 5.47 22.37
N LEU A 189 15.00 6.70 22.18
CA LEU A 189 14.97 7.75 23.21
C LEU A 189 13.60 8.45 23.14
N ALA A 190 12.72 8.15 24.11
CA ALA A 190 11.36 8.66 24.13
C ALA A 190 11.28 10.13 24.60
N ALA A 191 12.09 10.54 25.58
CA ALA A 191 12.13 11.91 26.06
C ALA A 191 13.48 12.26 26.70
N LYS A 192 13.87 13.54 26.66
CA LYS A 192 15.04 14.06 27.36
C LYS A 192 14.74 15.41 27.98
N GLN A 193 14.95 15.54 29.29
CA GLN A 193 14.66 16.77 30.03
C GLN A 193 15.86 17.73 29.96
N MET A 194 15.66 18.94 29.39
CA MET A 194 16.67 20.00 29.34
C MET A 194 16.21 21.25 30.11
N VAL A 195 17.16 22.09 30.50
CA VAL A 195 16.90 23.38 31.17
C VAL A 195 16.21 24.30 30.15
N GLY A 196 14.90 24.50 30.29
CA GLY A 196 14.08 25.31 29.37
C GLY A 196 12.98 24.57 28.61
N GLY A 197 12.79 23.26 28.81
CA GLY A 197 11.67 22.51 28.25
C GLY A 197 12.01 21.07 27.83
N VAL A 198 10.96 20.29 27.53
CA VAL A 198 11.08 18.94 26.97
C VAL A 198 11.10 19.06 25.45
N HIS A 199 12.20 18.66 24.82
CA HIS A 199 12.30 18.55 23.36
C HIS A 199 12.11 17.09 22.96
N GLN A 200 11.23 16.80 21.99
CA GLN A 200 11.01 15.45 21.46
C GLN A 200 11.19 15.39 19.96
N ARG A 201 11.86 14.30 19.53
CA ARG A 201 11.61 13.62 18.25
C ARG A 201 11.97 12.15 18.48
N ASN A 202 11.10 11.23 18.09
CA ASN A 202 11.20 9.77 18.25
C ASN A 202 12.37 9.20 17.40
N GLN A 203 13.61 9.57 17.73
CA GLN A 203 14.80 9.29 16.93
C GLN A 203 15.41 7.93 17.31
N PRO A 204 15.75 7.08 16.32
CA PRO A 204 16.58 5.91 16.55
C PRO A 204 17.92 6.35 17.13
N LEU A 205 18.46 5.57 18.06
CA LEU A 205 19.61 6.02 18.83
C LEU A 205 20.87 6.09 17.95
N ALA A 206 21.29 7.30 17.61
CA ALA A 206 22.69 7.56 17.35
C ALA A 206 23.39 7.63 18.72
N PHE A 207 24.10 6.58 19.14
CA PHE A 207 25.17 6.83 20.11
C PHE A 207 26.17 7.77 19.45
N VAL A 208 26.05 9.07 19.62
CA VAL A 208 27.06 10.00 19.11
C VAL A 208 28.30 9.84 20.01
N LEU A 209 29.11 8.81 19.73
CA LEU A 209 30.43 8.63 20.32
C LEU A 209 31.47 9.02 19.29
N LYS A 210 32.24 10.03 19.67
CA LYS A 210 33.36 10.53 18.90
C LYS A 210 34.55 9.62 19.11
N ILE A 211 34.92 8.89 18.05
CA ILE A 211 36.03 7.95 18.05
C ILE A 211 37.33 8.78 18.08
N PRO A 212 38.23 8.59 19.06
CA PRO A 212 39.57 9.14 18.98
C PRO A 212 40.31 8.52 17.79
N GLU A 213 41.19 9.28 17.15
CA GLU A 213 41.79 9.09 15.82
C GLU A 213 42.53 7.75 15.57
N ARG A 214 42.50 6.79 16.49
CA ARG A 214 43.10 5.44 16.36
C ARG A 214 42.29 4.28 16.98
N GLY A 215 41.06 4.51 17.42
CA GLY A 215 40.24 3.48 18.07
C GLY A 215 39.41 2.64 17.09
N GLN A 216 39.35 1.32 17.28
CA GLN A 216 38.39 0.48 16.56
C GLN A 216 36.98 0.80 17.07
N TRP A 217 36.00 0.99 16.17
CA TRP A 217 34.62 1.33 16.55
C TRP A 217 34.01 0.28 17.51
N ALA A 218 34.49 -0.96 17.50
CA ALA A 218 34.06 -2.03 18.39
C ALA A 218 34.37 -1.75 19.87
N GLU A 219 35.54 -1.18 20.18
CA GLU A 219 35.92 -0.81 21.56
C GLU A 219 35.08 0.37 22.06
N ALA A 220 34.72 1.29 21.16
CA ALA A 220 33.86 2.42 21.48
C ALA A 220 32.44 1.96 21.89
N ILE A 221 31.95 0.86 21.33
CA ILE A 221 30.67 0.26 21.70
C ILE A 221 30.70 -0.28 23.13
N GLU A 222 31.75 -1.05 23.50
CA GLU A 222 31.87 -1.61 24.85
C GLU A 222 31.84 -0.51 25.92
N ARG A 223 32.64 0.55 25.73
CA ARG A 223 32.65 1.71 26.62
C ARG A 223 31.32 2.43 26.67
N CYS A 224 30.60 2.50 25.56
CA CYS A 224 29.32 3.22 25.46
C CYS A 224 28.23 2.65 26.33
N PHE A 225 28.03 1.34 26.22
CA PHE A 225 26.99 0.63 26.94
C PHE A 225 27.30 0.61 28.45
N GLU A 226 28.58 0.62 28.82
CA GLU A 226 29.02 0.76 30.20
C GLU A 226 28.79 2.18 30.75
N GLU A 227 29.20 3.23 30.04
CA GLU A 227 29.03 4.63 30.46
C GLU A 227 27.56 5.08 30.50
N LYS A 228 26.75 4.73 29.47
CA LYS A 228 25.40 5.29 29.30
C LYS A 228 24.28 4.40 29.81
N LEU A 229 24.44 3.09 29.73
CA LEU A 229 23.41 2.12 30.12
C LEU A 229 23.83 1.28 31.33
N SER A 230 25.05 1.50 31.86
CA SER A 230 25.62 0.77 32.99
C SER A 230 25.62 -0.75 32.78
N ILE A 231 25.85 -1.19 31.54
CA ILE A 231 25.97 -2.59 31.15
C ILE A 231 27.45 -2.94 31.03
N SER A 232 27.95 -3.80 31.91
CA SER A 232 29.36 -4.21 31.92
C SER A 232 29.76 -4.93 30.62
N SER A 233 31.01 -4.77 30.18
CA SER A 233 31.54 -5.45 28.98
C SER A 233 31.36 -6.97 29.03
N ARG A 234 31.39 -7.56 30.23
CA ARG A 234 31.09 -8.98 30.47
C ARG A 234 29.68 -9.36 30.02
N VAL A 235 28.67 -8.55 30.36
CA VAL A 235 27.28 -8.82 29.96
C VAL A 235 27.06 -8.54 28.48
N GLN A 236 27.70 -7.51 27.94
CA GLN A 236 27.62 -7.21 26.52
C GLN A 236 28.09 -8.40 25.68
N ARG A 237 29.24 -9.02 26.02
CA ARG A 237 29.75 -10.19 25.31
C ARG A 237 28.86 -11.44 25.44
N LEU A 238 28.16 -11.60 26.56
CA LEU A 238 27.27 -12.74 26.79
C LEU A 238 25.91 -12.57 26.09
N CYS A 239 25.39 -11.34 26.05
CA CYS A 239 24.00 -11.10 25.66
C CYS A 239 23.84 -10.45 24.28
N PHE A 240 24.86 -9.78 23.74
CA PHE A 240 24.77 -9.05 22.48
C PHE A 240 25.40 -9.81 21.31
N ASN A 241 24.74 -9.77 20.16
CA ASN A 241 25.29 -10.13 18.86
C ASN A 241 25.58 -8.86 18.08
N ILE A 242 26.84 -8.56 17.82
CA ILE A 242 27.17 -7.51 16.86
C ILE A 242 26.98 -8.10 15.46
N ASP A 243 26.08 -7.50 14.69
CA ASP A 243 25.88 -7.88 13.30
C ASP A 243 26.92 -7.18 12.42
N ASN A 244 28.03 -7.84 12.16
CA ASN A 244 29.13 -7.26 11.40
C ASN A 244 28.75 -6.97 9.93
N ASP A 245 27.78 -7.69 9.37
CA ASP A 245 27.32 -7.51 7.99
C ASP A 245 26.41 -6.26 7.85
N SER A 246 25.83 -5.80 8.97
CA SER A 246 25.04 -4.57 9.05
C SER A 246 25.86 -3.28 9.04
N TYR A 247 27.20 -3.37 9.11
CA TYR A 247 28.06 -2.19 9.19
C TYR A 247 27.95 -1.31 7.93
N ARG A 248 27.72 -0.02 8.14
CA ARG A 248 27.68 1.00 7.07
C ARG A 248 28.48 2.24 7.47
N PHE A 249 29.45 2.61 6.65
CA PHE A 249 30.21 3.85 6.80
C PHE A 249 29.66 4.93 5.86
N LYS A 250 29.40 6.13 6.39
CA LYS A 250 28.99 7.30 5.60
C LYS A 250 29.81 8.52 6.02
N GLU A 251 30.35 9.23 5.04
CA GLU A 251 31.11 10.47 5.20
C GLU A 251 30.35 11.63 4.56
N GLU A 252 30.18 12.73 5.30
CA GLU A 252 29.40 13.90 4.85
C GLU A 252 30.10 15.20 5.24
N ARG A 253 30.34 16.08 4.26
CA ARG A 253 31.05 17.35 4.46
C ARG A 253 30.04 18.50 4.43
N SER A 254 29.97 19.28 5.50
CA SER A 254 29.01 20.39 5.65
C SER A 254 29.59 21.55 6.46
N ALA A 255 29.10 22.75 6.21
CA ALA A 255 29.42 23.91 7.04
C ALA A 255 28.67 23.80 8.37
N SER A 256 29.38 23.89 9.50
CA SER A 256 28.73 23.82 10.81
C SER A 256 28.25 25.20 11.24
N GLU A 257 26.95 25.36 11.49
CA GLU A 257 26.38 26.61 12.04
C GLU A 257 27.00 27.02 13.38
N THR A 258 27.46 26.02 14.16
CA THR A 258 28.05 26.25 15.48
C THR A 258 29.54 26.61 15.47
N ILE A 259 30.23 26.37 14.35
CA ILE A 259 31.68 26.55 14.21
C ILE A 259 31.93 27.35 12.92
N PRO A 260 31.92 28.70 13.00
CA PRO A 260 31.98 29.55 11.83
C PRO A 260 33.33 29.46 11.12
N GLY A 261 33.30 29.43 9.78
CA GLY A 261 34.49 29.51 8.94
C GLY A 261 35.30 28.22 8.80
N ILE A 262 34.83 27.08 9.31
CA ILE A 262 35.50 25.77 9.20
C ILE A 262 34.50 24.72 8.68
N MET A 263 34.84 24.07 7.56
CA MET A 263 34.06 22.94 7.05
C MET A 263 34.19 21.74 7.97
N THR A 264 33.07 21.06 8.25
CA THR A 264 33.04 19.88 9.11
C THR A 264 32.71 18.62 8.32
N THR A 265 33.60 17.63 8.38
CA THR A 265 33.47 16.31 7.78
C THR A 265 33.01 15.32 8.86
N TYR A 266 31.77 14.85 8.78
CA TYR A 266 31.19 13.88 9.69
C TYR A 266 31.41 12.47 9.16
N LYS A 267 32.18 11.66 9.89
CA LYS A 267 32.44 10.24 9.60
C LYS A 267 31.54 9.37 10.47
N SER A 268 30.52 8.75 9.89
CA SER A 268 29.51 7.97 10.62
C SER A 268 29.63 6.47 10.38
N HIS A 269 29.79 5.72 11.47
CA HIS A 269 29.82 4.26 11.52
C HIS A 269 28.48 3.77 12.06
N ASN A 270 27.65 3.13 11.23
CA ASN A 270 26.33 2.65 11.62
C ASN A 270 26.37 1.13 11.79
N ILE A 271 25.85 0.62 12.90
CA ILE A 271 25.85 -0.83 13.18
C ILE A 271 24.61 -1.27 13.97
N ILE A 272 24.16 -2.51 13.72
CA ILE A 272 23.03 -3.14 14.41
C ILE A 272 23.56 -4.16 15.42
N ILE A 273 22.97 -4.15 16.63
CA ILE A 273 23.24 -5.12 17.68
C ILE A 273 21.95 -5.83 18.06
N ASN A 274 21.95 -7.16 17.98
CA ASN A 274 20.80 -8.01 18.34
C ASN A 274 21.01 -8.65 19.72
N ILE A 275 20.00 -8.61 20.58
CA ILE A 275 20.05 -9.26 21.91
C ILE A 275 19.70 -10.75 21.78
N LYS A 276 20.63 -11.64 22.15
CA LYS A 276 20.43 -13.11 22.11
C LYS A 276 19.77 -13.64 23.38
N ASP A 277 20.29 -13.27 24.55
CA ASP A 277 19.77 -13.73 25.85
C ASP A 277 19.00 -12.62 26.56
N LYS A 278 17.68 -12.59 26.35
CA LYS A 278 16.76 -11.64 26.99
C LYS A 278 16.43 -11.96 28.45
N ALA A 279 16.80 -13.14 28.95
CA ALA A 279 16.45 -13.61 30.29
C ALA A 279 17.48 -13.23 31.36
N ASN A 280 18.62 -12.66 30.95
CA ASN A 280 19.68 -12.25 31.88
C ASN A 280 19.18 -11.18 32.87
N LYS A 281 19.39 -11.41 34.17
CA LYS A 281 18.94 -10.54 35.26
C LYS A 281 19.52 -9.11 35.17
N GLU A 282 20.70 -8.93 34.59
CA GLU A 282 21.34 -7.62 34.43
C GLU A 282 20.64 -6.75 33.35
N LEU A 283 19.91 -7.35 32.41
CA LEU A 283 19.17 -6.64 31.35
C LEU A 283 17.78 -6.13 31.78
N LYS A 284 17.33 -6.45 33.00
CA LYS A 284 16.10 -5.86 33.57
C LYS A 284 16.15 -4.34 33.64
N ARG A 285 17.35 -3.77 33.76
CA ARG A 285 17.59 -2.32 33.83
C ARG A 285 17.21 -1.59 32.54
N ILE A 286 17.24 -2.27 31.40
CA ILE A 286 16.80 -1.75 30.11
C ILE A 286 15.40 -2.28 29.73
N GLY A 287 14.58 -2.66 30.71
CA GLY A 287 13.18 -3.05 30.48
C GLY A 287 12.95 -4.45 29.90
N LEU A 288 13.98 -5.32 29.87
CA LEU A 288 13.85 -6.70 29.36
C LEU A 288 13.53 -7.70 30.48
N PRO A 289 12.82 -8.82 30.19
CA PRO A 289 12.44 -9.35 28.87
C PRO A 289 11.14 -8.79 28.26
N GLN A 290 10.33 -8.03 29.00
CA GLN A 290 9.02 -7.57 28.52
C GLN A 290 9.07 -6.40 27.53
N GLY A 291 10.21 -5.71 27.39
CA GLY A 291 10.35 -4.53 26.53
C GLY A 291 9.64 -3.30 27.09
N GLN A 292 9.63 -3.11 28.41
CA GLN A 292 8.99 -1.97 29.06
C GLN A 292 9.81 -0.68 28.91
N GLN A 293 9.12 0.47 28.93
CA GLN A 293 9.75 1.79 29.00
C GLN A 293 10.55 1.93 30.30
N PHE A 294 11.72 2.58 30.24
CA PHE A 294 12.60 2.76 31.40
C PHE A 294 13.30 4.12 31.38
N GLU A 295 13.85 4.53 32.52
CA GLU A 295 14.50 5.83 32.70
C GLU A 295 15.94 5.67 33.18
N ILE A 296 16.86 6.40 32.55
CA ILE A 296 18.26 6.48 32.96
C ILE A 296 18.68 7.96 32.95
N GLY A 297 19.00 8.49 34.12
CA GLY A 297 19.35 9.90 34.31
C GLY A 297 18.18 10.84 33.99
N LYS A 298 18.38 11.78 33.05
CA LYS A 298 17.34 12.71 32.57
C LYS A 298 16.66 12.27 31.26
N SER A 299 16.81 10.99 30.91
CA SER A 299 16.32 10.44 29.63
C SER A 299 15.38 9.26 29.85
N THR A 300 14.26 9.29 29.15
CA THR A 300 13.27 8.21 29.11
C THR A 300 13.44 7.43 27.82
N TRP A 301 13.38 6.10 27.90
CA TRP A 301 13.70 5.15 26.84
C TRP A 301 12.54 4.19 26.62
N SER A 302 12.20 3.91 25.35
CA SER A 302 11.13 2.94 25.00
C SER A 302 11.62 1.94 23.95
N TRP A 303 11.03 0.74 23.98
CA TRP A 303 11.20 -0.28 22.94
C TRP A 303 10.10 -0.12 21.90
N GLU A 304 10.41 0.57 20.83
CA GLU A 304 9.48 0.81 19.75
C GLU A 304 9.54 -0.32 18.71
N PRO A 305 8.44 -0.63 18.01
CA PRO A 305 8.48 -1.53 16.87
C PRO A 305 9.55 -1.06 15.88
N VAL A 306 10.44 -1.97 15.46
CA VAL A 306 11.31 -1.66 14.32
C VAL A 306 10.42 -1.68 13.11
N ILE A 307 10.31 -0.53 12.46
CA ILE A 307 9.86 -0.41 11.08
C ILE A 307 10.99 -1.01 10.26
N ASP A 308 11.01 -2.35 10.17
CA ASP A 308 12.18 -3.10 9.70
C ASP A 308 12.10 -3.42 8.21
N SER A 309 11.00 -3.05 7.58
CA SER A 309 10.82 -3.12 6.14
C SER A 309 10.60 -1.72 5.59
N LYS A 310 11.24 -1.42 4.46
CA LYS A 310 10.87 -0.25 3.65
C LYS A 310 9.37 -0.30 3.27
N GLU A 311 8.73 -1.49 3.34
CA GLU A 311 7.28 -1.66 3.18
C GLU A 311 6.52 -0.94 4.30
N ASP A 312 6.93 -1.08 5.56
CA ASP A 312 6.30 -0.40 6.69
C ASP A 312 6.55 1.12 6.65
N GLU A 313 7.70 1.58 6.13
CA GLU A 313 7.97 3.00 5.86
C GLU A 313 7.02 3.56 4.80
N LEU A 314 6.83 2.83 3.70
CA LEU A 314 5.89 3.18 2.65
C LEU A 314 4.44 3.19 3.17
N MET A 315 4.02 2.20 3.94
CA MET A 315 2.69 2.16 4.58
C MET A 315 2.48 3.39 5.48
N SER A 316 3.47 3.73 6.29
CA SER A 316 3.42 4.90 7.19
C SER A 316 3.36 6.21 6.42
N LEU A 317 4.13 6.34 5.33
CA LEU A 317 4.12 7.50 4.45
C LEU A 317 2.75 7.69 3.78
N LEU A 318 2.14 6.61 3.29
CA LEU A 318 0.79 6.64 2.69
C LEU A 318 -0.26 7.05 3.73
N HIS A 319 -0.28 6.40 4.90
CA HIS A 319 -1.23 6.71 5.97
C HIS A 319 -1.10 8.15 6.49
N LYS A 320 0.13 8.64 6.66
CA LYS A 320 0.38 10.02 7.15
C LYS A 320 -0.16 11.08 6.20
N ASN A 321 -0.27 10.77 4.90
CA ASN A 321 -0.81 11.65 3.88
C ASN A 321 -2.28 11.34 3.52
N GLY A 322 -2.98 10.60 4.39
CA GLY A 322 -4.42 10.36 4.25
C GLY A 322 -4.81 9.34 3.18
N ILE A 323 -3.87 8.51 2.72
CA ILE A 323 -4.14 7.43 1.76
C ILE A 323 -4.43 6.14 2.55
N ASP A 324 -5.62 5.58 2.37
CA ASP A 324 -6.02 4.33 3.03
C ASP A 324 -5.46 3.12 2.27
N VAL A 325 -4.44 2.48 2.84
CA VAL A 325 -3.81 1.32 2.22
C VAL A 325 -4.69 0.06 2.30
N ALA A 326 -5.76 0.07 3.10
CA ALA A 326 -6.75 -1.01 3.08
C ALA A 326 -7.53 -1.09 1.76
N GLU A 327 -7.57 0.00 0.99
CA GLU A 327 -8.16 0.02 -0.36
C GLU A 327 -7.23 -0.58 -1.43
N PHE A 328 -5.96 -0.88 -1.08
CA PHE A 328 -4.98 -1.44 -1.99
C PHE A 328 -5.06 -2.97 -1.92
N SER A 329 -4.97 -3.63 -3.07
CA SER A 329 -4.73 -5.08 -3.06
C SER A 329 -3.31 -5.38 -2.60
N ALA A 330 -3.07 -6.57 -2.01
CA ALA A 330 -1.73 -6.99 -1.59
C ALA A 330 -0.71 -6.96 -2.75
N GLN A 331 -1.16 -7.30 -3.96
CA GLN A 331 -0.36 -7.23 -5.17
C GLN A 331 -0.05 -5.77 -5.56
N ALA A 332 -1.04 -4.88 -5.50
CA ALA A 332 -0.84 -3.46 -5.80
C ALA A 332 0.15 -2.81 -4.83
N PHE A 333 0.06 -3.11 -3.53
CA PHE A 333 1.02 -2.60 -2.57
C PHE A 333 2.45 -3.12 -2.84
N ALA A 334 2.61 -4.41 -3.14
CA ALA A 334 3.91 -4.99 -3.50
C ALA A 334 4.49 -4.36 -4.79
N GLU A 335 3.65 -4.06 -5.77
CA GLU A 335 4.04 -3.35 -7.00
C GLU A 335 4.49 -1.92 -6.71
N LEU A 336 3.74 -1.17 -5.90
CA LEU A 336 4.13 0.19 -5.49
C LEU A 336 5.45 0.17 -4.71
N TYR A 337 5.60 -0.77 -3.80
CA TYR A 337 6.83 -0.96 -3.03
C TYR A 337 8.04 -1.22 -3.93
N ASP A 338 7.88 -2.14 -4.88
CA ASP A 338 8.92 -2.41 -5.85
C ASP A 338 9.25 -1.17 -6.69
N GLU A 339 8.24 -0.47 -7.22
CA GLU A 339 8.42 0.71 -8.07
C GLU A 339 9.25 1.80 -7.39
N VAL A 340 9.01 2.02 -6.10
CA VAL A 340 9.66 3.07 -5.32
C VAL A 340 11.02 2.64 -4.75
N HIS A 341 11.13 1.39 -4.26
CA HIS A 341 12.27 0.97 -3.45
C HIS A 341 13.18 -0.10 -4.06
N VAL A 342 12.71 -0.83 -5.07
CA VAL A 342 13.44 -1.93 -5.70
C VAL A 342 13.84 -1.59 -7.13
N SER A 343 12.87 -1.34 -8.01
CA SER A 343 13.13 -0.97 -9.40
C SER A 343 13.47 0.49 -9.59
N MET A 344 13.19 1.34 -8.59
CA MET A 344 13.41 2.80 -8.64
C MET A 344 12.91 3.38 -9.97
N SER A 345 11.70 2.98 -10.35
CA SER A 345 11.01 3.41 -11.57
C SER A 345 9.92 4.47 -11.28
N ALA A 346 9.69 4.77 -10.01
CA ALA A 346 8.87 5.88 -9.55
C ALA A 346 9.45 6.52 -8.27
N THR A 347 9.19 7.81 -8.06
CA THR A 347 9.46 8.50 -6.77
C THR A 347 8.17 8.82 -6.04
N LEU A 348 8.26 9.08 -4.74
CA LEU A 348 7.18 9.61 -3.92
C LEU A 348 7.61 10.92 -3.28
N ASP A 349 6.94 12.00 -3.65
CA ASP A 349 7.28 13.35 -3.24
C ASP A 349 6.04 14.06 -2.66
N VAL A 350 6.22 14.80 -1.56
CA VAL A 350 5.13 15.61 -0.98
C VAL A 350 5.17 17.00 -1.61
N VAL A 351 4.17 17.33 -2.41
CA VAL A 351 4.10 18.59 -3.17
C VAL A 351 2.83 19.33 -2.75
N PHE A 352 2.99 20.52 -2.16
CA PHE A 352 1.91 21.32 -1.56
C PHE A 352 1.05 20.57 -0.52
N GLY A 353 1.67 19.64 0.22
CA GLY A 353 0.99 18.86 1.26
C GLY A 353 0.33 17.56 0.78
N ASP A 354 0.29 17.32 -0.54
CA ASP A 354 -0.21 16.07 -1.12
C ASP A 354 0.95 15.14 -1.48
N LEU A 355 0.85 13.86 -1.13
CA LEU A 355 1.79 12.84 -1.59
C LEU A 355 1.53 12.50 -3.06
N ARG A 356 2.56 12.65 -3.90
CA ARG A 356 2.52 12.38 -5.34
C ARG A 356 3.53 11.32 -5.72
N ARG A 357 3.10 10.38 -6.56
CA ARG A 357 3.95 9.39 -7.20
C ARG A 357 4.40 9.88 -8.56
N THR A 358 5.69 10.05 -8.80
CA THR A 358 6.19 10.55 -10.09
C THR A 358 6.77 9.39 -10.91
N ILE A 359 6.32 9.22 -12.15
CA ILE A 359 6.90 8.28 -13.12
C ILE A 359 7.49 9.06 -14.28
N ARG A 360 8.75 8.77 -14.61
CA ARG A 360 9.42 9.33 -15.78
C ARG A 360 9.35 8.35 -16.95
N ILE A 361 9.00 8.81 -18.13
CA ILE A 361 8.86 8.00 -19.35
C ILE A 361 9.62 8.68 -20.48
N VAL A 362 10.34 7.90 -21.27
CA VAL A 362 10.93 8.33 -22.54
C VAL A 362 10.11 7.76 -23.70
N LYS A 363 9.79 8.61 -24.68
CA LYS A 363 9.18 8.26 -25.96
C LYS A 363 10.14 8.65 -27.08
N VAL A 364 10.54 7.68 -27.88
CA VAL A 364 11.54 7.83 -28.95
C VAL A 364 10.89 7.55 -30.30
N TRP A 365 10.81 8.58 -31.12
CA TRP A 365 10.40 8.48 -32.53
C TRP A 365 11.62 8.16 -33.37
N VAL A 366 11.67 6.98 -33.96
CA VAL A 366 12.81 6.53 -34.77
C VAL A 366 12.50 6.76 -36.24
N HIS A 367 13.29 7.62 -36.88
CA HIS A 367 13.21 8.02 -38.28
C HIS A 367 14.28 7.30 -39.10
N ALA A 368 13.93 6.87 -40.31
CA ALA A 368 14.85 6.28 -41.27
C ALA A 368 14.46 6.67 -42.69
N GLU A 369 15.45 7.01 -43.52
CA GLU A 369 15.24 7.26 -44.93
C GLU A 369 15.26 5.93 -45.71
N ILE A 370 14.08 5.52 -46.18
CA ILE A 370 13.86 4.27 -46.91
C ILE A 370 13.37 4.64 -48.29
N LEU A 371 14.14 4.29 -49.33
CA LEU A 371 13.85 4.65 -50.72
C LEU A 371 13.64 6.18 -50.92
N ASN A 372 14.44 7.00 -50.23
CA ASN A 372 14.38 8.46 -50.21
C ASN A 372 13.08 9.06 -49.63
N ILE A 373 12.39 8.31 -48.77
CA ILE A 373 11.19 8.75 -48.06
C ILE A 373 11.42 8.60 -46.55
N ASP A 374 11.08 9.63 -45.77
CA ASP A 374 11.17 9.61 -44.31
C ASP A 374 10.11 8.67 -43.72
N HIS A 375 10.56 7.58 -43.14
CA HIS A 375 9.73 6.60 -42.45
C HIS A 375 9.99 6.63 -40.96
N VAL A 376 8.94 6.36 -40.20
CA VAL A 376 8.95 6.34 -38.76
C VAL A 376 8.55 4.96 -38.27
N LEU A 377 9.33 4.43 -37.34
CA LEU A 377 9.08 3.13 -36.72
C LEU A 377 8.00 3.25 -35.65
N VAL A 378 6.96 2.41 -35.75
CA VAL A 378 5.86 2.39 -34.79
C VAL A 378 5.49 0.97 -34.36
N VAL A 379 4.90 0.85 -33.18
CA VAL A 379 4.31 -0.41 -32.72
C VAL A 379 3.00 -0.64 -33.45
N ARG A 380 2.89 -1.79 -34.13
CA ARG A 380 1.67 -2.26 -34.79
C ARG A 380 0.80 -3.08 -33.86
N ALA A 381 1.41 -4.01 -33.13
CA ALA A 381 0.70 -4.88 -32.20
C ALA A 381 1.64 -5.41 -31.12
N LYS A 382 1.09 -5.82 -30.00
CA LYS A 382 1.83 -6.36 -28.87
C LYS A 382 1.12 -7.59 -28.30
N TRP A 383 1.89 -8.62 -28.00
CA TRP A 383 1.42 -9.81 -27.29
C TRP A 383 2.15 -9.91 -25.95
N GLN A 384 1.39 -9.99 -24.85
CA GLN A 384 1.91 -10.06 -23.49
C GLN A 384 0.88 -10.74 -22.58
N LYS A 385 1.31 -11.60 -21.64
CA LYS A 385 0.46 -12.33 -20.69
C LYS A 385 -0.71 -13.05 -21.37
N GLY A 386 -0.47 -13.65 -22.55
CA GLY A 386 -1.49 -14.34 -23.33
C GLY A 386 -2.51 -13.43 -24.04
N THR A 387 -2.39 -12.11 -23.92
CA THR A 387 -3.27 -11.12 -24.55
C THR A 387 -2.61 -10.51 -25.78
N TYR A 388 -3.33 -10.45 -26.90
CA TYR A 388 -2.92 -9.76 -28.13
C TYR A 388 -3.64 -8.41 -28.23
N GLU A 389 -2.87 -7.33 -28.37
CA GLU A 389 -3.37 -5.96 -28.51
C GLU A 389 -2.85 -5.37 -29.81
N GLU A 390 -3.75 -4.94 -30.69
CA GLU A 390 -3.40 -4.23 -31.92
C GLU A 390 -3.50 -2.72 -31.69
N MET A 391 -2.48 -1.97 -32.12
CA MET A 391 -2.36 -0.56 -31.82
C MET A 391 -3.07 0.27 -32.89
N HIS A 392 -4.15 0.94 -32.49
CA HIS A 392 -4.94 1.79 -33.39
C HIS A 392 -4.27 3.15 -33.68
N LEU A 393 -3.35 3.59 -32.81
CA LEU A 393 -2.57 4.82 -32.97
C LEU A 393 -1.09 4.49 -33.10
N PRO A 394 -0.34 5.24 -33.93
CA PRO A 394 1.11 5.06 -34.05
C PRO A 394 1.76 5.35 -32.71
N GLN A 395 2.31 4.32 -32.07
CA GLN A 395 3.03 4.45 -30.81
C GLN A 395 4.54 4.39 -31.04
N PRO A 396 5.31 5.38 -30.52
CA PRO A 396 6.76 5.37 -30.59
C PRO A 396 7.35 4.30 -29.67
N VAL A 397 8.67 4.13 -29.74
CA VAL A 397 9.39 3.31 -28.77
C VAL A 397 9.28 3.99 -27.41
N SER A 398 8.64 3.34 -26.43
CA SER A 398 8.46 3.92 -25.09
C SER A 398 9.07 3.06 -23.98
N MET A 399 9.66 3.70 -22.98
CA MET A 399 10.23 3.03 -21.81
C MET A 399 10.11 3.91 -20.55
N ARG A 400 9.96 3.29 -19.37
CA ARG A 400 10.09 4.02 -18.09
C ARG A 400 11.56 4.32 -17.83
N MET A 401 11.82 5.52 -17.31
CA MET A 401 13.17 5.97 -16.93
C MET A 401 13.43 5.70 -15.45
N GLY A 402 14.68 5.45 -15.09
CA GLY A 402 15.10 5.43 -13.68
C GLY A 402 15.03 6.81 -13.02
N VAL A 403 14.92 6.85 -11.69
CA VAL A 403 14.79 8.09 -10.90
C VAL A 403 15.87 9.12 -11.25
N ASP A 404 17.13 8.69 -11.33
CA ASP A 404 18.30 9.56 -11.58
C ASP A 404 18.82 9.47 -13.03
N GLN A 405 18.07 8.83 -13.92
CA GLN A 405 18.52 8.61 -15.29
C GLN A 405 18.31 9.87 -16.15
N GLU A 406 19.34 10.25 -16.91
CA GLU A 406 19.20 11.28 -17.93
C GLU A 406 18.38 10.77 -19.12
N TRP A 407 17.64 11.66 -19.79
CA TRP A 407 16.79 11.27 -20.91
C TRP A 407 17.60 10.76 -22.11
N THR A 408 18.83 11.24 -22.28
CA THR A 408 19.77 10.80 -23.33
C THR A 408 20.16 9.34 -23.16
N GLU A 409 20.58 8.94 -21.96
CA GLU A 409 20.89 7.55 -21.62
C GLU A 409 19.65 6.64 -21.75
N ALA A 410 18.48 7.17 -21.38
CA ALA A 410 17.22 6.45 -21.49
C ALA A 410 16.82 6.17 -22.95
N VAL A 411 17.16 7.07 -23.89
CA VAL A 411 16.95 6.85 -25.34
C VAL A 411 17.76 5.65 -25.80
N ASP A 412 19.06 5.61 -25.50
CA ASP A 412 19.95 4.52 -25.92
C ASP A 412 19.52 3.18 -25.32
N GLN A 413 19.18 3.18 -24.03
CA GLN A 413 18.66 2.00 -23.37
C GLN A 413 17.30 1.56 -23.93
N ALA A 414 16.42 2.49 -24.30
CA ALA A 414 15.15 2.16 -24.95
C ALA A 414 15.39 1.47 -26.30
N LEU A 415 16.28 2.00 -27.15
CA LEU A 415 16.59 1.40 -28.44
C LEU A 415 17.28 0.04 -28.30
N PHE A 416 18.20 -0.12 -27.35
CA PHE A 416 18.83 -1.40 -27.05
C PHE A 416 17.83 -2.44 -26.54
N THR A 417 17.06 -2.11 -25.50
CA THR A 417 16.16 -3.08 -24.84
C THR A 417 14.90 -3.38 -25.67
N ARG A 418 14.42 -2.41 -26.47
CA ARG A 418 13.16 -2.56 -27.24
C ARG A 418 13.36 -3.02 -28.67
N LEU A 419 14.51 -2.72 -29.28
CA LEU A 419 14.82 -3.05 -30.68
C LEU A 419 16.06 -3.94 -30.84
N GLY A 420 16.82 -4.20 -29.78
CA GLY A 420 18.01 -5.04 -29.82
C GLY A 420 19.23 -4.40 -30.50
N LEU A 421 19.26 -3.07 -30.63
CA LEU A 421 20.36 -2.34 -31.26
C LEU A 421 21.53 -2.17 -30.28
N THR A 422 22.71 -2.66 -30.63
CA THR A 422 23.90 -2.57 -29.76
C THR A 422 24.35 -1.13 -29.54
N MET A 423 24.99 -0.84 -28.40
CA MET A 423 25.47 0.51 -28.10
C MET A 423 26.49 1.02 -29.14
N ASP A 424 27.36 0.15 -29.63
CA ASP A 424 28.31 0.48 -30.71
C ASP A 424 27.58 0.86 -32.01
N PHE A 425 26.47 0.19 -32.31
CA PHE A 425 25.65 0.51 -33.47
C PHE A 425 24.95 1.86 -33.30
N LEU A 426 24.38 2.13 -32.12
CA LEU A 426 23.73 3.40 -31.81
C LEU A 426 24.73 4.56 -31.95
N ALA A 427 25.92 4.45 -31.34
CA ALA A 427 26.95 5.48 -31.41
C ALA A 427 27.43 5.77 -32.84
N ALA A 428 27.46 4.76 -33.71
CA ALA A 428 27.95 4.91 -35.09
C ALA A 428 26.87 5.29 -36.12
N ASN A 429 25.60 4.92 -35.89
CA ASN A 429 24.58 4.96 -36.95
C ASN A 429 23.28 5.66 -36.54
N VAL A 430 23.19 6.18 -35.31
CA VAL A 430 21.97 6.81 -34.79
C VAL A 430 22.28 8.22 -34.30
N HIS A 431 21.56 9.21 -34.83
CA HIS A 431 21.67 10.61 -34.42
C HIS A 431 20.46 11.00 -33.57
N VAL A 432 20.70 11.42 -32.33
CA VAL A 432 19.66 11.94 -31.44
C VAL A 432 19.50 13.43 -31.68
N ASP A 433 18.35 13.85 -32.21
CA ASP A 433 18.07 15.27 -32.45
C ASP A 433 17.59 15.93 -31.15
N ARG A 434 18.54 16.56 -30.44
CA ARG A 434 18.27 17.23 -29.16
C ARG A 434 17.29 18.39 -29.29
N SER A 435 17.14 18.99 -30.48
CA SER A 435 16.22 20.12 -30.69
C SER A 435 14.75 19.70 -30.65
N THR A 436 14.47 18.41 -30.84
CA THR A 436 13.12 17.84 -30.82
C THR A 436 12.65 17.41 -29.43
N HIS A 437 13.50 17.53 -28.41
CA HIS A 437 13.16 17.13 -27.05
C HIS A 437 12.02 17.99 -26.48
N LYS A 438 10.96 17.32 -26.04
CA LYS A 438 9.82 17.93 -25.35
C LYS A 438 9.53 17.20 -24.05
N LEU A 439 9.56 17.94 -22.94
CA LEU A 439 9.08 17.45 -21.64
C LEU A 439 7.61 17.85 -21.45
N THR A 440 6.77 16.88 -21.13
CA THR A 440 5.35 17.10 -20.78
C THR A 440 5.04 16.47 -19.43
N GLU A 441 4.22 17.13 -18.62
CA GLU A 441 3.80 16.65 -17.31
C GLU A 441 2.29 16.45 -17.29
N GLU A 442 1.85 15.25 -16.94
CA GLU A 442 0.43 14.89 -16.83
C GLU A 442 0.13 14.34 -15.44
N VAL A 443 -0.95 14.80 -14.80
CA VAL A 443 -1.37 14.31 -13.48
C VAL A 443 -2.64 13.49 -13.62
N GLY A 444 -2.65 12.29 -13.02
CA GLY A 444 -3.81 11.40 -13.02
C GLY A 444 -3.89 10.52 -11.78
N TYR A 445 -5.02 9.84 -11.61
CA TYR A 445 -5.19 8.84 -10.55
C TYR A 445 -5.08 7.44 -11.13
N SER A 446 -4.25 6.61 -10.51
CA SER A 446 -4.16 5.19 -10.86
C SER A 446 -5.33 4.44 -10.24
N ARG A 447 -5.97 3.57 -11.02
CA ARG A 447 -6.99 2.65 -10.49
C ARG A 447 -6.42 1.66 -9.46
N SER A 448 -5.13 1.35 -9.56
CA SER A 448 -4.45 0.40 -8.66
C SER A 448 -4.06 1.03 -7.31
N TYR A 449 -3.99 2.37 -7.23
CA TYR A 449 -3.58 3.11 -6.05
C TYR A 449 -4.61 4.21 -5.73
N PRO A 450 -5.81 3.85 -5.24
CA PRO A 450 -6.84 4.82 -4.87
C PRO A 450 -6.30 5.91 -3.93
N GLY A 451 -6.63 7.17 -4.19
CA GLY A 451 -6.16 8.31 -3.38
C GLY A 451 -4.72 8.77 -3.64
N LEU A 452 -3.87 7.98 -4.30
CA LEU A 452 -2.49 8.37 -4.65
C LEU A 452 -2.43 9.03 -6.05
N LYS A 453 -2.13 10.33 -6.09
CA LYS A 453 -1.91 11.09 -7.34
C LYS A 453 -0.64 10.60 -8.04
N THR A 454 -0.72 10.31 -9.33
CA THR A 454 0.45 9.98 -10.17
C THR A 454 0.75 11.10 -11.15
N MET A 455 2.00 11.57 -11.17
CA MET A 455 2.53 12.53 -12.13
C MET A 455 3.39 11.79 -13.16
N TYR A 456 3.05 11.91 -14.44
CA TYR A 456 3.79 11.34 -15.56
C TYR A 456 4.64 12.43 -16.19
N GLN A 457 5.96 12.32 -16.10
CA GLN A 457 6.92 13.16 -16.79
C GLN A 457 7.36 12.46 -18.07
N VAL A 458 6.83 12.89 -19.21
CA VAL A 458 7.08 12.27 -20.51
C VAL A 458 8.08 13.10 -21.30
N ASN A 459 9.25 12.51 -21.56
CA ASN A 459 10.30 13.02 -22.42
C ASN A 459 10.10 12.46 -23.82
N GLU A 460 9.74 13.30 -24.79
CA GLU A 460 9.51 12.91 -26.18
C GLU A 460 10.63 13.44 -27.08
N ILE A 461 11.26 12.57 -27.87
CA ILE A 461 12.45 12.87 -28.68
C ILE A 461 12.39 12.13 -30.02
N SER A 462 12.89 12.77 -31.09
CA SER A 462 13.13 12.14 -32.39
C SER A 462 14.60 11.77 -32.60
N VAL A 463 14.79 10.64 -33.27
CA VAL A 463 16.09 10.03 -33.54
C VAL A 463 16.16 9.62 -35.01
N GLN A 464 17.27 9.93 -35.69
CA GLN A 464 17.48 9.63 -37.11
C GLN A 464 18.49 8.49 -37.28
N ILE A 465 18.16 7.48 -38.10
CA ILE A 465 19.11 6.45 -38.53
C ILE A 465 19.90 6.99 -39.72
N LEU A 466 21.22 7.14 -39.56
CA LEU A 466 22.12 7.73 -40.56
C LEU A 466 22.54 6.75 -41.66
N ASN A 467 22.64 5.46 -41.34
CA ASN A 467 23.08 4.42 -42.27
C ASN A 467 21.99 3.36 -42.44
N THR A 468 21.09 3.59 -43.38
CA THR A 468 20.00 2.65 -43.70
C THR A 468 20.45 1.51 -44.63
N GLY A 469 21.65 1.60 -45.22
CA GLY A 469 22.18 0.62 -46.16
C GLY A 469 22.78 -0.65 -45.54
N ALA A 470 23.02 -0.67 -44.23
CA ALA A 470 23.44 -1.88 -43.51
C ALA A 470 22.24 -2.82 -43.30
N GLN A 471 22.42 -4.13 -43.50
CA GLN A 471 21.37 -5.12 -43.29
C GLN A 471 21.06 -5.25 -41.79
N LEU A 472 20.07 -4.47 -41.35
CA LEU A 472 19.71 -4.28 -39.95
C LEU A 472 18.51 -5.14 -39.59
N HIS A 473 18.56 -5.73 -38.40
CA HIS A 473 17.52 -6.66 -37.93
C HIS A 473 16.16 -5.99 -37.63
N ILE A 474 16.07 -4.66 -37.80
CA ILE A 474 14.86 -3.84 -37.69
C ILE A 474 14.19 -3.60 -39.07
N GLY A 475 14.47 -4.45 -40.06
CA GLY A 475 13.79 -4.42 -41.36
C GLY A 475 14.35 -3.41 -42.37
N LEU A 476 15.50 -2.80 -42.11
CA LEU A 476 16.22 -1.94 -43.06
C LEU A 476 17.21 -2.75 -43.92
N PRO A 477 17.52 -2.34 -45.16
CA PRO A 477 17.08 -1.11 -45.86
C PRO A 477 15.64 -1.17 -46.41
N SER A 478 15.00 -2.34 -46.44
CA SER A 478 13.75 -2.55 -47.19
C SER A 478 12.47 -1.99 -46.54
N GLY A 479 12.54 -1.53 -45.29
CA GLY A 479 11.37 -1.10 -44.52
C GLY A 479 10.38 -2.21 -44.19
N THR A 480 10.86 -3.46 -44.11
CA THR A 480 9.98 -4.61 -43.84
C THR A 480 9.55 -4.67 -42.38
N ASP A 481 8.26 -4.91 -42.14
CA ASP A 481 7.71 -5.21 -40.82
C ASP A 481 8.52 -6.33 -40.15
N PHE A 482 8.76 -6.19 -38.85
CA PHE A 482 9.51 -7.17 -38.07
C PHE A 482 8.89 -7.38 -36.71
N THR A 483 9.30 -8.44 -36.04
CA THR A 483 8.80 -8.80 -34.73
C THR A 483 9.96 -8.97 -33.77
N PHE A 484 9.87 -8.32 -32.62
CA PHE A 484 10.87 -8.42 -31.56
C PHE A 484 10.26 -9.13 -30.36
N ALA A 485 10.83 -10.27 -30.00
CA ALA A 485 10.42 -11.04 -28.83
C ALA A 485 11.46 -10.87 -27.72
N ARG A 486 11.00 -10.57 -26.52
CA ARG A 486 11.85 -10.51 -25.33
C ARG A 486 11.21 -11.25 -24.17
N ARG A 487 12.04 -11.76 -23.25
CA ARG A 487 11.56 -12.24 -21.95
C ARG A 487 11.44 -11.05 -21.02
N GLU A 488 10.32 -10.97 -20.32
CA GLU A 488 10.11 -10.00 -19.26
C GLU A 488 9.96 -10.80 -17.96
N GLU A 489 10.76 -10.47 -16.94
CA GLU A 489 10.63 -11.13 -15.63
C GLU A 489 9.28 -10.77 -15.03
N VAL A 490 8.38 -11.74 -14.92
CA VAL A 490 7.11 -11.55 -14.23
C VAL A 490 7.37 -11.57 -12.73
N LYS A 491 6.90 -10.54 -12.03
CA LYS A 491 7.00 -10.46 -10.57
C LYS A 491 5.91 -11.33 -9.94
N GLY A 492 6.28 -12.54 -9.50
CA GLY A 492 5.42 -13.51 -8.83
C GLY A 492 6.01 -14.93 -8.85
N PRO A 493 5.44 -15.90 -8.11
CA PRO A 493 5.94 -17.28 -8.05
C PRO A 493 5.67 -18.13 -9.31
N GLU A 494 5.18 -17.55 -10.40
CA GLU A 494 4.88 -18.24 -11.66
C GLU A 494 5.75 -17.74 -12.83
N THR A 495 5.88 -18.61 -13.84
CA THR A 495 6.79 -18.63 -14.99
C THR A 495 7.01 -17.33 -15.75
N GLN A 496 8.26 -17.15 -16.23
CA GLN A 496 8.71 -16.12 -17.19
C GLN A 496 7.69 -15.89 -18.33
N ASP A 497 7.36 -14.64 -18.62
CA ASP A 497 6.45 -14.26 -19.71
C ASP A 497 7.23 -13.65 -20.88
N VAL A 498 6.75 -13.92 -22.10
CA VAL A 498 7.40 -13.48 -23.34
C VAL A 498 6.57 -12.36 -23.94
N VAL A 499 7.16 -11.17 -24.04
CA VAL A 499 6.55 -10.04 -24.73
C VAL A 499 6.99 -10.07 -26.19
N ILE A 500 6.02 -10.14 -27.10
CA ILE A 500 6.25 -10.10 -28.53
C ILE A 500 5.68 -8.78 -29.06
N THR A 501 6.53 -7.94 -29.65
CA THR A 501 6.12 -6.66 -30.23
C THR A 501 6.30 -6.71 -31.74
N HIS A 502 5.22 -6.43 -32.47
CA HIS A 502 5.21 -6.30 -33.92
C HIS A 502 5.43 -4.84 -34.28
N TRP A 503 6.46 -4.58 -35.07
CA TRP A 503 6.89 -3.25 -35.49
C TRP A 503 6.66 -3.08 -36.99
N CYS A 504 6.25 -1.88 -37.40
CA CYS A 504 6.15 -1.52 -38.81
C CYS A 504 6.74 -0.13 -39.06
N TRP A 505 7.26 0.06 -40.27
CA TRP A 505 7.70 1.36 -40.78
C TRP A 505 6.53 2.01 -41.49
N LEU A 506 6.18 3.23 -41.08
CA LEU A 506 5.14 4.03 -41.73
C LEU A 506 5.76 5.30 -42.30
N ASN A 507 5.26 5.77 -43.44
CA ASN A 507 5.64 7.07 -43.95
C ASN A 507 5.23 8.15 -42.92
N ARG A 508 6.09 9.15 -42.71
CA ARG A 508 5.80 10.30 -41.84
C ARG A 508 4.48 10.98 -42.20
N ASP A 509 4.17 11.13 -43.48
CA ASP A 509 2.91 11.71 -43.96
C ASP A 509 1.70 10.85 -43.56
N ASP A 510 1.84 9.53 -43.56
CA ASP A 510 0.79 8.60 -43.09
C ASP A 510 0.59 8.69 -41.58
N ILE A 511 1.66 8.93 -40.82
CA ILE A 511 1.56 9.19 -39.38
C ILE A 511 0.89 10.52 -39.13
N GLU A 512 1.23 11.58 -39.87
CA GLU A 512 0.58 12.88 -39.76
C GLU A 512 -0.87 12.83 -40.22
N ALA A 513 -1.22 12.04 -41.24
CA ALA A 513 -2.60 11.79 -41.66
C ALA A 513 -3.38 10.99 -40.62
N ARG A 514 -2.77 9.99 -39.98
CA ARG A 514 -3.39 9.22 -38.87
C ARG A 514 -3.50 10.06 -37.60
N LYS A 515 -2.51 10.90 -37.31
CA LYS A 515 -2.55 11.89 -36.22
C LYS A 515 -3.57 12.98 -36.52
N LYS A 516 -3.69 13.50 -37.74
CA LYS A 516 -4.72 14.47 -38.16
C LYS A 516 -6.10 13.85 -38.16
N ASN A 517 -6.29 12.60 -38.58
CA ASN A 517 -7.56 11.88 -38.43
C ASN A 517 -7.88 11.57 -36.97
N SER A 518 -6.86 11.31 -36.14
CA SER A 518 -6.99 11.18 -34.68
C SER A 518 -7.27 12.52 -34.01
N VAL A 519 -6.70 13.63 -34.47
CA VAL A 519 -6.91 15.00 -33.98
C VAL A 519 -8.21 15.53 -34.54
N LEU A 520 -8.71 15.10 -35.70
CA LEU A 520 -10.07 15.35 -36.18
C LEU A 520 -11.06 14.51 -35.37
N ARG A 521 -10.77 13.25 -35.03
CA ARG A 521 -11.56 12.47 -34.06
C ARG A 521 -11.53 13.07 -32.65
N MET A 522 -10.36 13.51 -32.17
CA MET A 522 -10.18 14.11 -30.86
C MET A 522 -10.60 15.58 -30.81
N SER A 523 -10.59 16.31 -31.93
CA SER A 523 -11.13 17.67 -32.11
C SER A 523 -12.64 17.58 -32.29
N VAL A 524 -13.19 16.55 -32.93
CA VAL A 524 -14.63 16.26 -32.88
C VAL A 524 -15.02 15.87 -31.45
N GLN A 525 -14.25 15.02 -30.75
CA GLN A 525 -14.47 14.71 -29.33
C GLN A 525 -14.21 15.90 -28.38
N GLN A 526 -13.26 16.80 -28.68
CA GLN A 526 -12.98 18.01 -27.92
C GLN A 526 -13.87 19.17 -28.31
N SER A 527 -14.51 19.16 -29.49
CA SER A 527 -15.58 20.08 -29.90
C SER A 527 -16.88 19.62 -29.28
N ILE A 528 -17.11 18.31 -29.18
CA ILE A 528 -18.14 17.70 -28.31
C ILE A 528 -17.88 18.03 -26.82
N LYS A 529 -16.61 18.20 -26.41
CA LYS A 529 -16.21 18.61 -25.05
C LYS A 529 -16.17 20.13 -24.83
N ARG A 530 -15.96 20.94 -25.88
CA ARG A 530 -16.02 22.42 -25.87
C ARG A 530 -17.45 22.92 -25.95
N CYS A 531 -18.35 22.19 -26.61
CA CYS A 531 -19.79 22.36 -26.44
C CYS A 531 -20.29 21.99 -25.02
N SER A 532 -19.40 21.58 -24.11
CA SER A 532 -19.69 21.29 -22.69
C SER A 532 -18.95 22.21 -21.73
N MET A 533 -18.18 23.21 -22.21
CA MET A 533 -17.45 24.15 -21.34
C MET A 533 -17.13 25.46 -22.08
N ASN A 534 -18.09 26.39 -22.06
CA ASN A 534 -17.95 27.82 -21.70
C ASN A 534 -19.25 28.60 -22.03
N ASP A 535 -20.08 28.87 -21.03
CA ASP A 535 -20.49 30.23 -20.63
C ASP A 535 -19.76 30.46 -19.27
N ASP A 536 -19.05 31.53 -18.94
CA ASP A 536 -19.38 32.95 -19.08
C ASP A 536 -18.15 33.88 -19.25
N SER A 537 -18.41 34.94 -20.03
CA SER A 537 -17.87 36.32 -20.11
C SER A 537 -16.44 36.68 -19.67
N ASP A 538 -15.68 37.30 -20.58
CA ASP A 538 -15.40 38.73 -20.47
C ASP A 538 -15.17 39.36 -21.86
N VAL A 539 -15.82 40.51 -22.05
CA VAL A 539 -15.82 41.38 -23.23
C VAL A 539 -14.55 42.24 -23.22
N GLU A 540 -13.83 42.30 -24.33
CA GLU A 540 -13.13 43.53 -24.74
C GLU A 540 -12.89 43.51 -26.26
N GLU A 541 -13.41 44.55 -26.92
CA GLU A 541 -13.31 44.84 -28.35
C GLU A 541 -11.88 45.25 -28.75
N ALA A 542 -11.40 44.76 -29.90
CA ALA A 542 -10.40 45.47 -30.72
C ALA A 542 -10.38 44.92 -32.16
N GLU A 543 -11.05 45.68 -33.02
CA GLU A 543 -10.82 46.02 -34.43
C GLU A 543 -9.98 45.11 -35.35
N GLU A 544 -10.57 44.83 -36.53
CA GLU A 544 -9.99 44.26 -37.73
C GLU A 544 -8.96 45.19 -38.38
N GLU A 545 -7.85 44.64 -38.88
CA GLU A 545 -7.15 45.16 -40.06
C GLU A 545 -6.71 44.01 -40.98
N ASP A 546 -7.12 44.11 -42.24
CA ASP A 546 -6.70 43.31 -43.39
C ASP A 546 -5.20 43.54 -43.71
N ASP A 547 -4.48 42.49 -44.16
CA ASP A 547 -3.40 42.68 -45.14
C ASP A 547 -3.16 41.41 -45.98
N ASP A 548 -3.10 41.66 -47.29
CA ASP A 548 -3.01 40.74 -48.42
C ASP A 548 -1.59 40.16 -48.60
N GLY A 549 -1.45 39.04 -49.33
CA GLY A 549 -0.11 38.54 -49.68
C GLY A 549 -0.04 37.25 -50.49
N ASP A 550 -0.40 37.34 -51.77
CA ASP A 550 -0.27 36.33 -52.83
C ASP A 550 1.11 35.63 -52.95
N ALA A 551 1.09 34.35 -53.33
CA ALA A 551 1.98 33.82 -54.38
C ALA A 551 1.46 32.49 -54.97
N ALA A 552 0.93 32.58 -56.20
CA ALA A 552 0.39 31.52 -57.03
C ALA A 552 1.45 30.72 -57.83
N GLY A 553 1.03 29.59 -58.42
CA GLY A 553 1.72 28.93 -59.56
C GLY A 553 1.54 27.40 -59.65
N ASP A 554 0.33 26.92 -59.88
CA ASP A 554 -0.15 26.22 -61.11
C ASP A 554 0.66 25.01 -61.62
N ALA A 555 0.03 23.82 -61.56
CA ALA A 555 -0.01 22.89 -62.69
C ALA A 555 -1.13 21.85 -62.49
N SER A 556 -2.29 22.17 -63.03
CA SER A 556 -3.37 21.26 -63.43
C SER A 556 -2.88 19.90 -63.96
N TRP A 557 -3.51 18.78 -63.54
CA TRP A 557 -3.95 17.70 -64.45
C TRP A 557 -5.05 16.81 -63.84
N LYS A 558 -6.27 17.04 -64.36
CA LYS A 558 -7.35 16.07 -64.64
C LYS A 558 -8.01 15.32 -63.47
N LYS A 559 -9.14 15.91 -63.03
CA LYS A 559 -10.37 15.21 -62.64
C LYS A 559 -10.61 13.97 -63.51
N LYS A 560 -10.45 12.78 -62.94
CA LYS A 560 -11.14 11.59 -63.42
C LYS A 560 -12.38 11.42 -62.54
N LYS A 561 -13.52 11.91 -63.03
CA LYS A 561 -14.83 11.42 -62.62
C LYS A 561 -14.79 9.89 -62.75
N ARG A 562 -14.79 9.18 -61.64
CA ARG A 562 -15.43 7.86 -61.60
C ARG A 562 -16.86 8.10 -61.17
N LYS A 563 -17.72 7.66 -62.07
CA LYS A 563 -19.17 7.60 -62.02
C LYS A 563 -19.56 6.46 -61.09
N ASP A 564 -20.58 6.70 -60.26
CA ASP A 564 -21.46 5.76 -59.56
C ASP A 564 -20.82 4.70 -58.62
N GLY A 565 -21.27 4.72 -57.36
CA GLY A 565 -21.07 3.64 -56.38
C GLY A 565 -21.45 4.10 -54.98
N GLY A 566 -22.72 3.93 -54.62
CA GLY A 566 -23.37 4.47 -53.41
C GLY A 566 -22.72 4.12 -52.07
N ASP A 567 -23.11 4.90 -51.06
CA ASP A 567 -22.72 4.78 -49.66
C ASP A 567 -23.01 3.36 -49.15
N LYS A 568 -21.96 2.53 -49.07
CA LYS A 568 -22.05 1.13 -48.62
C LYS A 568 -21.61 1.04 -47.16
N ARG A 569 -22.49 1.45 -46.25
CA ARG A 569 -22.38 1.14 -44.81
C ARG A 569 -23.35 0.01 -44.52
N SER A 570 -22.91 -1.19 -44.11
CA SER A 570 -23.90 -2.17 -43.61
C SER A 570 -24.20 -1.88 -42.18
N GLY A 571 -25.47 -1.99 -41.84
CA GLY A 571 -26.00 -1.78 -40.51
C GLY A 571 -27.18 -0.84 -40.61
N SER A 572 -26.98 0.29 -41.28
CA SER A 572 -28.01 1.27 -41.59
C SER A 572 -29.08 0.69 -42.51
N LEU A 573 -30.35 1.05 -42.27
CA LEU A 573 -31.41 0.90 -43.25
C LEU A 573 -30.96 1.50 -44.58
N LYS A 574 -30.86 0.65 -45.61
CA LYS A 574 -30.63 1.09 -46.98
C LYS A 574 -31.96 1.61 -47.50
N LEU A 575 -32.16 2.92 -47.37
CA LEU A 575 -33.24 3.61 -48.09
C LEU A 575 -32.89 3.62 -49.57
N ASN A 576 -33.87 3.36 -50.43
CA ASN A 576 -33.74 3.61 -51.85
C ASN A 576 -33.39 5.09 -52.09
N PRO A 577 -32.51 5.41 -53.06
CA PRO A 577 -32.16 6.80 -53.38
C PRO A 577 -33.37 7.72 -53.63
N LEU A 578 -34.51 7.14 -54.02
CA LEU A 578 -35.78 7.86 -54.20
C LEU A 578 -36.38 8.39 -52.87
N LEU A 579 -35.99 7.84 -51.72
CA LEU A 579 -36.47 8.16 -50.37
C LEU A 579 -35.44 8.89 -49.51
N GLU A 580 -34.20 9.06 -49.98
CA GLU A 580 -33.18 9.82 -49.25
C GLU A 580 -33.67 11.26 -49.00
N GLY A 581 -33.72 11.67 -47.73
CA GLY A 581 -34.22 12.98 -47.31
C GLY A 581 -35.75 13.14 -47.31
N GLN A 582 -36.53 12.07 -47.48
CA GLN A 582 -37.99 12.10 -47.38
C GLN A 582 -38.48 11.56 -46.03
N ASP A 583 -39.48 12.22 -45.46
CA ASP A 583 -40.18 11.72 -44.27
C ASP A 583 -41.17 10.59 -44.67
N LEU A 584 -40.88 9.37 -44.19
CA LEU A 584 -41.71 8.19 -44.47
C LEU A 584 -43.10 8.29 -43.84
N TYR A 585 -43.23 9.01 -42.72
CA TYR A 585 -44.51 9.23 -42.05
C TYR A 585 -45.39 10.17 -42.87
N ALA A 586 -44.82 11.28 -43.36
CA ALA A 586 -45.50 12.18 -44.29
C ALA A 586 -45.91 11.48 -45.60
N LEU A 587 -45.06 10.61 -46.16
CA LEU A 587 -45.38 9.85 -47.39
C LEU A 587 -46.58 8.91 -47.22
N LEU A 588 -46.78 8.34 -46.02
CA LEU A 588 -47.93 7.50 -45.70
C LEU A 588 -49.11 8.26 -45.10
N GLU A 589 -49.03 9.59 -44.98
CA GLU A 589 -50.04 10.45 -44.36
C GLU A 589 -50.43 9.97 -42.94
N VAL A 590 -49.42 9.60 -42.14
CA VAL A 590 -49.56 9.14 -40.74
C VAL A 590 -48.67 9.94 -39.79
N THR A 591 -49.00 9.94 -38.50
CA THR A 591 -48.15 10.53 -37.47
C THR A 591 -47.09 9.53 -36.99
N GLU A 592 -46.00 10.03 -36.41
CA GLU A 592 -44.95 9.19 -35.77
C GLU A 592 -45.49 8.29 -34.65
N THR A 593 -46.61 8.68 -34.03
CA THR A 593 -47.30 7.91 -32.98
C THR A 593 -48.29 6.88 -33.53
N ALA A 594 -48.41 6.75 -34.86
CA ALA A 594 -49.39 5.85 -35.48
C ALA A 594 -49.09 4.38 -35.17
N SER A 595 -50.14 3.62 -34.87
CA SER A 595 -50.04 2.17 -34.66
C SER A 595 -49.79 1.44 -35.98
N VAL A 596 -49.23 0.23 -35.90
CA VAL A 596 -48.98 -0.62 -37.09
C VAL A 596 -50.26 -0.85 -37.90
N ASP A 597 -51.42 -0.95 -37.24
CA ASP A 597 -52.72 -1.12 -37.90
C ASP A 597 -53.17 0.14 -38.64
N GLN A 598 -52.88 1.32 -38.10
CA GLN A 598 -53.15 2.60 -38.76
C GLN A 598 -52.27 2.76 -40.01
N ILE A 599 -50.99 2.42 -39.91
CA ILE A 599 -50.03 2.40 -41.03
C ILE A 599 -50.52 1.46 -42.14
N LYS A 600 -50.91 0.22 -41.81
CA LYS A 600 -51.50 -0.75 -42.75
C LYS A 600 -52.79 -0.25 -43.40
N LYS A 601 -53.63 0.48 -42.66
CA LYS A 601 -54.89 1.01 -43.17
C LYS A 601 -54.64 2.15 -44.17
N GLN A 602 -53.71 3.06 -43.89
CA GLN A 602 -53.40 4.17 -44.80
C GLN A 602 -52.66 3.67 -46.03
N TYR A 603 -51.69 2.77 -45.87
CA TYR A 603 -51.03 2.14 -47.02
C TYR A 603 -52.03 1.52 -48.01
N ARG A 604 -53.02 0.75 -47.53
CA ARG A 604 -54.06 0.17 -48.40
C ARG A 604 -54.85 1.22 -49.19
N LYS A 605 -55.13 2.38 -48.60
CA LYS A 605 -55.83 3.47 -49.29
C LYS A 605 -54.94 4.16 -50.32
N LEU A 606 -53.70 4.46 -49.95
CA LEU A 606 -52.72 5.11 -50.83
C LEU A 606 -52.33 4.19 -51.99
N ALA A 607 -52.12 2.91 -51.74
CA ALA A 607 -51.87 1.90 -52.76
C ALA A 607 -53.03 1.80 -53.75
N LEU A 608 -54.29 1.87 -53.32
CA LEU A 608 -55.45 1.86 -54.22
C LEU A 608 -55.58 3.15 -55.06
N LYS A 609 -55.11 4.28 -54.55
CA LYS A 609 -55.16 5.60 -55.21
C LYS A 609 -54.03 5.80 -56.21
N HIS A 610 -52.85 5.29 -55.89
CA HIS A 610 -51.62 5.46 -56.67
C HIS A 610 -51.18 4.18 -57.40
N HIS A 611 -52.04 3.15 -57.49
CA HIS A 611 -51.72 1.92 -58.21
C HIS A 611 -51.46 2.20 -59.70
N PRO A 612 -50.39 1.66 -60.31
CA PRO A 612 -50.06 1.90 -61.71
C PRO A 612 -51.20 1.51 -62.67
N ASP A 613 -51.90 0.42 -62.37
CA ASP A 613 -53.04 -0.11 -63.15
C ASP A 613 -54.30 0.79 -63.15
N LYS A 614 -54.36 1.81 -62.27
CA LYS A 614 -55.49 2.76 -62.17
C LYS A 614 -55.15 4.17 -62.64
N GLN A 615 -53.88 4.41 -63.00
CA GLN A 615 -53.46 5.70 -63.54
C GLN A 615 -53.63 5.67 -65.06
N ASP A 616 -54.35 6.63 -65.63
CA ASP A 616 -54.50 6.76 -67.07
C ASP A 616 -53.10 6.88 -67.71
N HIS A 617 -52.74 5.90 -68.56
CA HIS A 617 -51.48 5.90 -69.30
C HIS A 617 -51.50 6.96 -70.41
N ASP A 618 -51.38 8.23 -70.02
CA ASP A 618 -51.18 9.31 -70.98
C ASP A 618 -49.72 9.24 -71.49
N ALA A 619 -49.56 8.78 -72.73
CA ALA A 619 -48.27 8.49 -73.38
C ALA A 619 -47.40 9.74 -73.66
N SER A 620 -47.82 10.90 -73.17
CA SER A 620 -47.24 12.22 -73.40
C SER A 620 -46.36 12.74 -72.25
N LYS A 621 -46.32 12.06 -71.09
CA LYS A 621 -45.48 12.47 -69.95
C LYS A 621 -44.05 11.97 -70.10
N GLU A 622 -43.09 12.89 -69.99
CA GLU A 622 -41.65 12.61 -70.11
C GLU A 622 -41.22 11.51 -69.12
N LYS A 623 -40.71 10.40 -69.64
CA LYS A 623 -40.14 9.32 -68.85
C LYS A 623 -38.70 9.66 -68.50
N LYS A 624 -38.44 10.01 -67.24
CA LYS A 624 -37.08 10.03 -66.70
C LYS A 624 -36.74 8.61 -66.25
N ASP A 625 -35.68 8.03 -66.83
CA ASP A 625 -35.17 6.67 -66.52
C ASP A 625 -36.15 5.50 -66.75
N GLY A 626 -37.20 5.69 -67.55
CA GLY A 626 -38.14 4.63 -67.95
C GLY A 626 -39.36 4.44 -67.03
N LEU A 627 -39.52 5.27 -66.00
CA LEU A 627 -40.57 5.18 -64.97
C LEU A 627 -41.41 6.47 -64.94
N THR A 628 -42.74 6.39 -64.77
CA THR A 628 -43.59 7.59 -64.64
C THR A 628 -43.53 8.16 -63.22
N GLU A 629 -43.87 9.44 -63.03
CA GLU A 629 -43.93 10.06 -61.69
C GLU A 629 -44.91 9.31 -60.75
N GLY A 630 -46.01 8.78 -61.31
CA GLY A 630 -46.97 7.96 -60.57
C GLY A 630 -46.37 6.63 -60.09
N ASP A 631 -45.58 5.99 -60.94
CA ASP A 631 -44.86 4.75 -60.60
C ASP A 631 -43.78 5.01 -59.52
N GLN A 632 -43.04 6.12 -59.62
CA GLN A 632 -42.06 6.52 -58.60
C GLN A 632 -42.72 6.78 -57.24
N LEU A 633 -43.88 7.44 -57.23
CA LEU A 633 -44.64 7.70 -56.01
C LEU A 633 -45.17 6.41 -55.38
N PHE A 634 -45.65 5.46 -56.19
CA PHE A 634 -46.09 4.16 -55.70
C PHE A 634 -44.95 3.35 -55.06
N ILE A 635 -43.76 3.34 -55.69
CA ILE A 635 -42.56 2.69 -55.13
C ILE A 635 -42.19 3.31 -53.78
N LYS A 636 -42.20 4.64 -53.66
CA LYS A 636 -41.95 5.34 -52.39
C LYS A 636 -42.95 4.95 -51.30
N ILE A 637 -44.25 4.90 -51.64
CA ILE A 637 -45.32 4.50 -50.70
C ILE A 637 -45.14 3.05 -50.25
N GLN A 638 -44.80 2.15 -51.18
CA GLN A 638 -44.59 0.74 -50.87
C GLN A 638 -43.40 0.54 -49.93
N GLU A 639 -42.27 1.17 -50.22
CA GLU A 639 -41.06 1.03 -49.41
C GLU A 639 -41.18 1.74 -48.04
N ALA A 640 -41.84 2.90 -47.99
CA ALA A 640 -42.20 3.54 -46.71
C ALA A 640 -43.05 2.60 -45.84
N TYR A 641 -43.99 1.87 -46.44
CA TYR A 641 -44.78 0.86 -45.73
C TYR A 641 -43.93 -0.34 -45.28
N GLU A 642 -43.02 -0.84 -46.11
CA GLU A 642 -42.13 -1.96 -45.77
C GLU A 642 -41.21 -1.66 -44.57
N ILE A 643 -40.80 -0.40 -44.41
CA ILE A 643 -39.98 0.05 -43.29
C ILE A 643 -40.84 0.32 -42.06
N LEU A 644 -41.92 1.10 -42.19
CA LEU A 644 -42.74 1.52 -41.05
C LEU A 644 -43.67 0.42 -40.50
N SER A 645 -43.94 -0.64 -41.27
CA SER A 645 -44.76 -1.78 -40.82
C SER A 645 -43.98 -2.84 -40.02
N ASP A 646 -42.66 -2.92 -40.19
CA ASP A 646 -41.78 -3.79 -39.44
C ASP A 646 -41.23 -3.04 -38.22
N THR A 647 -41.48 -3.56 -37.02
CA THR A 647 -41.07 -2.90 -35.77
C THR A 647 -39.57 -2.65 -35.69
N ALA A 648 -38.72 -3.59 -36.13
CA ALA A 648 -37.27 -3.45 -36.02
C ALA A 648 -36.76 -2.40 -37.02
N LYS A 649 -37.26 -2.43 -38.27
CA LYS A 649 -36.92 -1.42 -39.27
C LYS A 649 -37.45 -0.04 -38.88
N ARG A 650 -38.66 0.05 -38.35
CA ARG A 650 -39.19 1.32 -37.85
C ARG A 650 -38.31 1.89 -36.73
N GLN A 651 -37.86 1.08 -35.78
CA GLN A 651 -36.95 1.53 -34.72
C GLN A 651 -35.62 2.05 -35.27
N GLN A 652 -35.03 1.35 -36.25
CA GLN A 652 -33.82 1.81 -36.92
C GLN A 652 -34.05 3.14 -37.64
N TYR A 653 -35.17 3.28 -38.36
CA TYR A 653 -35.53 4.52 -39.04
C TYR A 653 -35.73 5.66 -38.03
N ASP A 654 -36.53 5.44 -36.99
CA ASP A 654 -36.81 6.44 -35.96
C ASP A 654 -35.53 6.92 -35.27
N SER A 655 -34.56 6.02 -35.07
CA SER A 655 -33.25 6.34 -34.49
C SER A 655 -32.39 7.23 -35.38
N THR A 656 -32.64 7.27 -36.69
CA THR A 656 -31.96 8.16 -37.65
C THR A 656 -32.57 9.55 -37.77
N LEU A 657 -33.80 9.75 -37.27
CA LEU A 657 -34.43 11.06 -37.30
C LEU A 657 -33.69 12.05 -36.40
N GLU A 658 -33.68 13.33 -36.80
CA GLU A 658 -33.11 14.40 -35.98
C GLU A 658 -33.75 14.40 -34.58
N PHE A 659 -32.91 14.45 -33.56
CA PHE A 659 -33.34 14.44 -32.17
C PHE A 659 -32.48 15.42 -31.38
N ASP A 660 -33.16 16.21 -30.54
CA ASP A 660 -32.50 17.14 -29.63
C ASP A 660 -31.90 16.37 -28.44
N ASP A 661 -30.59 16.12 -28.56
CA ASP A 661 -29.80 15.44 -27.55
C ASP A 661 -29.34 16.35 -26.39
N GLU A 662 -29.70 17.64 -26.39
CA GLU A 662 -29.26 18.60 -25.36
C GLU A 662 -29.79 18.25 -23.96
N VAL A 663 -28.87 18.36 -22.99
CA VAL A 663 -29.13 18.14 -21.56
C VAL A 663 -28.89 19.47 -20.84
N PRO A 664 -29.90 20.05 -20.17
CA PRO A 664 -29.71 21.27 -19.38
C PRO A 664 -28.68 21.05 -18.28
N GLU A 665 -27.61 21.86 -18.26
CA GLU A 665 -26.59 21.83 -17.21
C GLU A 665 -27.01 22.67 -15.99
N GLU A 666 -27.86 23.67 -16.19
CA GLU A 666 -28.39 24.56 -15.16
C GLU A 666 -29.91 24.69 -15.26
N VAL A 667 -30.52 25.20 -14.19
CA VAL A 667 -31.94 25.57 -14.22
C VAL A 667 -32.05 26.97 -14.82
N ASP A 668 -32.81 27.11 -15.90
CA ASP A 668 -33.18 28.40 -16.43
C ASP A 668 -34.03 29.13 -15.38
N GLU A 669 -33.47 30.17 -14.75
CA GLU A 669 -34.13 30.92 -13.67
C GLU A 669 -35.48 31.51 -14.10
N ALA A 670 -35.66 31.81 -15.39
CA ALA A 670 -36.90 32.36 -15.93
C ALA A 670 -37.99 31.29 -16.08
N LYS A 671 -37.62 30.03 -16.35
CA LYS A 671 -38.56 28.91 -16.55
C LYS A 671 -38.74 28.06 -15.29
N GLY A 672 -37.76 28.03 -14.41
CA GLY A 672 -37.74 27.17 -13.24
C GLY A 672 -37.49 25.69 -13.55
N PHE A 673 -37.35 24.88 -12.49
CA PHE A 673 -36.91 23.49 -12.58
C PHE A 673 -37.81 22.61 -13.46
N TYR A 674 -39.13 22.64 -13.23
CA TYR A 674 -40.07 21.73 -13.89
C TYR A 674 -40.20 22.01 -15.39
N ASP A 675 -40.19 23.29 -15.79
CA ASP A 675 -40.29 23.66 -17.20
C ASP A 675 -38.94 23.53 -17.93
N THR A 676 -37.82 23.55 -17.20
CA THR A 676 -36.49 23.26 -17.76
C THR A 676 -36.31 21.77 -18.02
N PHE A 677 -36.53 20.92 -17.02
CA PHE A 677 -36.23 19.48 -17.11
C PHE A 677 -37.42 18.63 -17.59
N GLY A 678 -38.65 19.05 -17.36
CA GLY A 678 -39.86 18.30 -17.71
C GLY A 678 -39.95 17.95 -19.20
N PRO A 679 -39.86 18.92 -20.13
CA PRO A 679 -39.87 18.65 -21.57
C PRO A 679 -38.72 17.73 -22.01
N VAL A 680 -37.55 17.85 -21.37
CA VAL A 680 -36.37 17.05 -21.68
C VAL A 680 -36.57 15.58 -21.31
N PHE A 681 -37.17 15.30 -20.15
CA PHE A 681 -37.54 13.92 -19.79
C PHE A 681 -38.64 13.38 -20.68
N GLN A 682 -39.63 14.20 -21.07
CA GLN A 682 -40.69 13.77 -21.98
C GLN A 682 -40.17 13.40 -23.37
N ARG A 683 -39.27 14.19 -23.97
CA ARG A 683 -38.67 13.84 -25.27
C ARG A 683 -37.83 12.58 -25.19
N ASN A 684 -37.06 12.39 -24.12
CA ASN A 684 -36.24 11.19 -23.94
C ASN A 684 -37.07 9.94 -23.59
N ALA A 685 -38.26 10.10 -23.00
CA ALA A 685 -39.14 8.98 -22.64
C ALA A 685 -39.57 8.15 -23.86
N ARG A 686 -39.57 8.73 -25.07
CA ARG A 686 -39.89 8.02 -26.32
C ARG A 686 -38.96 6.83 -26.57
N TRP A 687 -37.72 6.93 -26.12
CA TRP A 687 -36.71 5.89 -26.30
C TRP A 687 -36.76 4.79 -25.24
N SER A 688 -37.68 4.86 -24.28
CA SER A 688 -37.70 3.90 -23.17
C SER A 688 -38.18 2.52 -23.61
N VAL A 689 -37.48 1.48 -23.16
CA VAL A 689 -37.94 0.09 -23.27
C VAL A 689 -39.06 -0.20 -22.26
N ARG A 690 -39.05 0.47 -21.10
CA ARG A 690 -39.94 0.16 -19.97
C ARG A 690 -41.08 1.16 -19.89
N HIS A 691 -42.31 0.65 -19.83
CA HIS A 691 -43.52 1.46 -19.67
C HIS A 691 -44.38 0.96 -18.49
N PRO A 692 -45.12 1.85 -17.80
CA PRO A 692 -45.22 3.29 -18.04
C PRO A 692 -43.98 4.06 -17.55
N VAL A 693 -43.62 5.13 -18.26
CA VAL A 693 -42.52 6.02 -17.87
C VAL A 693 -43.01 6.97 -16.77
N PRO A 694 -42.36 7.04 -15.60
CA PRO A 694 -42.74 7.98 -14.53
C PRO A 694 -42.57 9.43 -14.97
N GLU A 695 -43.54 10.28 -14.61
CA GLU A 695 -43.48 11.73 -14.83
C GLU A 695 -42.69 12.43 -13.72
N LEU A 696 -42.04 13.55 -14.06
CA LEU A 696 -41.27 14.38 -13.10
C LEU A 696 -42.14 14.93 -11.95
N GLY A 697 -43.44 15.14 -12.25
CA GLY A 697 -44.43 15.66 -11.31
C GLY A 697 -44.29 17.17 -11.05
N SER A 698 -44.83 17.60 -9.91
CA SER A 698 -44.80 18.99 -9.42
C SER A 698 -44.14 19.10 -8.04
N ASP A 699 -44.03 20.33 -7.53
CA ASP A 699 -43.57 20.69 -6.18
C ASP A 699 -44.25 19.89 -5.06
N LYS A 700 -45.52 19.54 -5.24
CA LYS A 700 -46.35 18.81 -4.26
C LYS A 700 -46.27 17.29 -4.38
N THR A 701 -45.39 16.77 -5.24
CA THR A 701 -45.26 15.32 -5.43
C THR A 701 -44.62 14.68 -4.22
N ASP A 702 -45.23 13.60 -3.73
CA ASP A 702 -44.69 12.81 -2.62
C ASP A 702 -43.27 12.31 -2.90
N ILE A 703 -42.39 12.44 -1.91
CA ILE A 703 -40.95 12.18 -2.05
C ILE A 703 -40.68 10.73 -2.46
N ALA A 704 -41.51 9.77 -2.06
CA ALA A 704 -41.36 8.38 -2.47
C ALA A 704 -41.64 8.19 -3.98
N LYS A 705 -42.52 9.00 -4.58
CA LYS A 705 -42.73 8.99 -6.03
C LYS A 705 -41.57 9.67 -6.76
N VAL A 706 -40.98 10.69 -6.18
CA VAL A 706 -39.79 11.37 -6.72
C VAL A 706 -38.60 10.40 -6.76
N HIS A 707 -38.36 9.64 -5.69
CA HIS A 707 -37.32 8.60 -5.67
C HIS A 707 -37.56 7.53 -6.74
N ARG A 708 -38.81 7.06 -6.91
CA ARG A 708 -39.15 6.10 -7.99
C ARG A 708 -38.93 6.67 -9.39
N PHE A 709 -39.16 7.97 -9.58
CA PHE A 709 -38.86 8.65 -10.84
C PHE A 709 -37.35 8.60 -11.12
N TYR A 710 -36.52 9.02 -10.16
CA TYR A 710 -35.06 8.99 -10.34
C TYR A 710 -34.52 7.56 -10.47
N ASP A 711 -35.03 6.60 -9.70
CA ASP A 711 -34.67 5.18 -9.82
C ASP A 711 -34.92 4.64 -11.24
N PHE A 712 -36.03 5.06 -11.87
CA PHE A 712 -36.34 4.70 -13.25
C PHE A 712 -35.31 5.29 -14.21
N TRP A 713 -34.99 6.58 -14.09
CA TRP A 713 -34.09 7.30 -14.99
C TRP A 713 -32.61 6.92 -14.80
N PHE A 714 -32.17 6.62 -13.58
CA PHE A 714 -30.84 6.06 -13.32
C PHE A 714 -30.66 4.66 -13.92
N ASN A 715 -31.76 3.92 -14.03
CA ASN A 715 -31.79 2.62 -14.67
C ASN A 715 -32.46 2.66 -16.04
N PHE A 716 -32.38 3.80 -16.75
CA PHE A 716 -33.03 3.97 -18.05
C PHE A 716 -32.45 3.00 -19.08
N GLU A 717 -33.33 2.28 -19.77
CA GLU A 717 -33.00 1.39 -20.89
C GLU A 717 -33.58 1.98 -22.17
N SER A 718 -32.70 2.29 -23.11
CA SER A 718 -33.05 2.84 -24.41
C SER A 718 -33.18 1.73 -25.46
N TRP A 719 -34.22 1.78 -26.30
CA TRP A 719 -34.30 0.94 -27.51
C TRP A 719 -33.64 1.58 -28.73
N ARG A 720 -33.15 2.83 -28.63
CA ARG A 720 -32.51 3.58 -29.72
C ARG A 720 -31.38 2.76 -30.36
N ASP A 721 -31.44 2.60 -31.67
CA ASP A 721 -30.51 1.78 -32.44
C ASP A 721 -29.41 2.65 -33.06
N PHE A 722 -28.16 2.20 -32.93
CA PHE A 722 -26.98 2.93 -33.39
C PHE A 722 -26.31 2.29 -34.61
N SER A 723 -27.03 1.43 -35.35
CA SER A 723 -26.47 0.72 -36.51
C SER A 723 -26.14 1.63 -37.70
N MET A 724 -26.64 2.86 -37.74
CA MET A 724 -26.23 3.86 -38.73
C MET A 724 -24.74 4.25 -38.60
N HIS A 725 -24.14 4.02 -37.43
CA HIS A 725 -22.72 4.27 -37.19
C HIS A 725 -21.81 3.07 -37.50
N ASP A 726 -22.36 1.94 -37.97
CA ASP A 726 -21.57 0.79 -38.37
C ASP A 726 -20.58 1.16 -39.49
N GLU A 727 -19.28 0.94 -39.24
CA GLU A 727 -18.20 1.33 -40.17
C GLU A 727 -18.03 0.35 -41.35
N TYR A 728 -18.31 -0.95 -41.13
CA TYR A 728 -18.06 -2.00 -42.12
C TYR A 728 -19.35 -2.52 -42.73
N ASN A 729 -19.31 -2.84 -44.03
CA ASN A 729 -20.39 -3.53 -44.72
C ASN A 729 -20.21 -5.07 -44.69
N LEU A 730 -21.10 -5.80 -44.01
CA LEU A 730 -21.06 -7.27 -43.90
C LEU A 730 -21.22 -8.00 -45.25
N GLU A 731 -21.80 -7.34 -46.25
CA GLU A 731 -21.91 -7.86 -47.61
C GLU A 731 -20.61 -7.73 -48.40
N ASP A 732 -19.71 -6.82 -48.00
CA ASP A 732 -18.41 -6.62 -48.65
C ASP A 732 -17.35 -7.62 -48.14
N ALA A 733 -17.68 -8.48 -47.18
CA ALA A 733 -16.78 -9.53 -46.69
C ALA A 733 -16.60 -10.65 -47.73
N GLU A 734 -15.35 -10.94 -48.09
CA GLU A 734 -14.98 -11.99 -49.04
C GLU A 734 -15.11 -13.40 -48.44
N PHE A 735 -14.97 -13.52 -47.12
CA PHE A 735 -15.06 -14.80 -46.42
C PHE A 735 -15.69 -14.69 -45.03
N ARG A 736 -16.11 -15.84 -44.49
CA ARG A 736 -16.86 -15.93 -43.22
C ARG A 736 -16.12 -15.33 -42.02
N GLU A 737 -14.80 -15.47 -41.97
CA GLU A 737 -13.99 -14.95 -40.85
C GLU A 737 -13.87 -13.43 -40.91
N GLU A 738 -13.73 -12.86 -42.10
CA GLU A 738 -13.80 -11.42 -42.34
C GLU A 738 -15.16 -10.86 -41.95
N ARG A 739 -16.26 -11.50 -42.37
CA ARG A 739 -17.61 -11.10 -41.95
C ARG A 739 -17.77 -11.08 -40.43
N ARG A 740 -17.26 -12.11 -39.73
CA ARG A 740 -17.27 -12.16 -38.25
C ARG A 740 -16.37 -11.10 -37.62
N TRP A 741 -15.29 -10.69 -38.28
CA TRP A 741 -14.45 -9.60 -37.83
C TRP A 741 -15.18 -8.27 -37.99
N MET A 742 -15.78 -8.02 -39.17
CA MET A 742 -16.60 -6.83 -39.44
C MET A 742 -17.79 -6.72 -38.47
N GLU A 743 -18.51 -7.83 -38.21
CA GLU A 743 -19.60 -7.89 -37.21
C GLU A 743 -19.11 -7.50 -35.81
N ARG A 744 -17.89 -7.92 -35.43
CA ARG A 744 -17.28 -7.55 -34.15
C ARG A 744 -16.90 -6.07 -34.09
N GLN A 745 -16.39 -5.51 -35.19
CA GLN A 745 -16.07 -4.08 -35.26
C GLN A 745 -17.33 -3.22 -35.18
N ASN A 746 -18.34 -3.52 -36.00
CA ASN A 746 -19.63 -2.82 -35.95
C ASN A 746 -20.27 -2.91 -34.57
N LYS A 747 -20.25 -4.09 -33.94
CA LYS A 747 -20.74 -4.26 -32.56
C LYS A 747 -19.95 -3.42 -31.55
N LYS A 748 -18.63 -3.25 -31.75
CA LYS A 748 -17.80 -2.41 -30.89
C LYS A 748 -18.21 -0.93 -31.03
N VAL A 749 -18.40 -0.45 -32.26
CA VAL A 749 -18.84 0.92 -32.55
C VAL A 749 -20.22 1.18 -31.95
N ARG A 750 -21.21 0.31 -32.21
CA ARG A 750 -22.54 0.43 -31.60
C ARG A 750 -22.50 0.49 -30.08
N LYS A 751 -21.71 -0.37 -29.45
CA LYS A 751 -21.57 -0.37 -27.99
C LYS A 751 -20.99 0.93 -27.44
N GLU A 752 -20.13 1.61 -28.20
CA GLU A 752 -19.58 2.93 -27.84
C GLU A 752 -20.69 3.99 -27.84
N PHE A 753 -21.48 4.06 -28.92
CA PHE A 753 -22.63 4.98 -29.01
C PHE A 753 -23.72 4.66 -27.98
N GLU A 754 -24.06 3.38 -27.75
CA GLU A 754 -24.98 2.95 -26.69
C GLU A 754 -24.48 3.39 -25.30
N SER A 755 -23.17 3.30 -25.06
CA SER A 755 -22.55 3.71 -23.81
C SER A 755 -22.58 5.23 -23.64
N ASP A 756 -22.33 6.00 -24.70
CA ASP A 756 -22.37 7.45 -24.66
C ASP A 756 -23.81 7.97 -24.48
N GLU A 757 -24.80 7.35 -25.13
CA GLU A 757 -26.22 7.65 -24.91
C GLU A 757 -26.62 7.36 -23.46
N ARG A 758 -26.24 6.20 -22.92
CA ARG A 758 -26.49 5.89 -21.51
C ARG A 758 -25.86 6.93 -20.59
N ARG A 759 -24.62 7.37 -20.89
CA ARG A 759 -23.95 8.42 -20.11
C ARG A 759 -24.68 9.76 -20.22
N ARG A 760 -25.22 10.10 -21.39
CA ARG A 760 -26.01 11.32 -21.60
C ARG A 760 -27.29 11.31 -20.76
N VAL A 761 -28.07 10.24 -20.78
CA VAL A 761 -29.29 10.12 -19.98
C VAL A 761 -28.99 10.09 -18.47
N LEU A 762 -27.88 9.46 -18.07
CA LEU A 762 -27.42 9.51 -16.68
C LEU A 762 -27.08 10.95 -16.26
N ARG A 763 -26.34 11.71 -17.08
CA ARG A 763 -26.06 13.13 -16.81
C ARG A 763 -27.34 13.95 -16.67
N LEU A 764 -28.36 13.69 -17.49
CA LEU A 764 -29.68 14.32 -17.36
C LEU A 764 -30.32 14.03 -15.99
N ALA A 765 -30.31 12.76 -15.56
CA ALA A 765 -30.86 12.36 -14.27
C ALA A 765 -30.09 12.99 -13.09
N GLU A 766 -28.75 12.99 -13.14
CA GLU A 766 -27.88 13.59 -12.13
C GLU A 766 -28.06 15.10 -12.03
N ALA A 767 -28.09 15.81 -13.16
CA ALA A 767 -28.34 17.25 -13.20
C ALA A 767 -29.72 17.57 -12.60
N ALA A 768 -30.76 16.85 -13.03
CA ALA A 768 -32.09 17.04 -12.50
C ALA A 768 -32.17 16.76 -10.98
N GLU A 769 -31.55 15.69 -10.48
CA GLU A 769 -31.56 15.38 -9.04
C GLU A 769 -30.84 16.45 -8.21
N ARG A 770 -29.73 16.98 -8.74
CA ARG A 770 -28.96 18.05 -8.08
C ARG A 770 -29.78 19.32 -7.90
N PHE A 771 -30.58 19.68 -8.90
CA PHE A 771 -31.36 20.91 -8.90
C PHE A 771 -32.81 20.75 -8.43
N ASP A 772 -33.30 19.53 -8.21
CA ASP A 772 -34.68 19.29 -7.75
C ASP A 772 -34.91 19.92 -6.35
N PRO A 773 -35.84 20.89 -6.24
CA PRO A 773 -36.14 21.54 -4.97
C PRO A 773 -36.57 20.57 -3.86
N ARG A 774 -37.24 19.47 -4.22
CA ARG A 774 -37.79 18.48 -3.27
C ARG A 774 -36.67 17.64 -2.66
N ILE A 775 -35.71 17.21 -3.47
CA ILE A 775 -34.55 16.42 -3.04
C ILE A 775 -33.58 17.28 -2.23
N ARG A 776 -33.39 18.56 -2.62
CA ARG A 776 -32.60 19.52 -1.84
C ARG A 776 -33.18 19.73 -0.44
N ALA A 777 -34.49 19.94 -0.34
CA ALA A 777 -35.17 20.10 0.95
C ALA A 777 -35.03 18.85 1.84
N GLU A 778 -35.19 17.64 1.29
CA GLU A 778 -34.99 16.38 2.04
C GLU A 778 -33.54 16.23 2.51
N ARG A 779 -32.56 16.56 1.66
CA ARG A 779 -31.13 16.50 1.99
C ARG A 779 -30.78 17.44 3.14
N GLU A 780 -31.26 18.68 3.09
CA GLU A 780 -31.07 19.69 4.12
C GLU A 780 -31.71 19.27 5.45
N GLU A 781 -32.95 18.75 5.43
CA GLU A 781 -33.62 18.24 6.63
C GLU A 781 -32.86 17.06 7.26
N ARG A 782 -32.38 16.11 6.43
CA ARG A 782 -31.61 14.97 6.89
C ARG A 782 -30.27 15.39 7.48
N GLU A 783 -29.61 16.38 6.89
CA GLU A 783 -28.37 16.95 7.43
C GLU A 783 -28.61 17.69 8.74
N ALA A 784 -29.68 18.47 8.85
CA ALA A 784 -30.07 19.16 10.08
C ALA A 784 -30.29 18.15 11.22
N LYS A 785 -31.07 17.08 10.99
CA LYS A 785 -31.27 16.00 11.97
C LYS A 785 -29.95 15.34 12.41
N LYS A 786 -29.01 15.11 11.48
CA LYS A 786 -27.68 14.58 11.80
C LYS A 786 -26.83 15.55 12.62
N ARG A 787 -26.90 16.85 12.33
CA ARG A 787 -26.20 17.90 13.11
C ARG A 787 -26.74 17.96 14.53
N GLU A 788 -28.07 17.99 14.69
CA GLU A 788 -28.73 17.96 16.00
C GLU A 788 -28.38 16.71 16.81
N GLU A 789 -28.35 15.53 16.19
CA GLU A 789 -27.96 14.29 16.87
C GLU A 789 -26.49 14.31 17.30
N LYS A 790 -25.59 14.82 16.45
CA LYS A 790 -24.16 14.95 16.75
C LYS A 790 -23.93 15.92 17.91
N GLU A 791 -24.62 17.06 17.92
CA GLU A 791 -24.56 18.04 19.01
C GLU A 791 -25.09 17.45 20.31
N ARG A 792 -26.21 16.73 20.27
CA ARG A 792 -26.77 16.02 21.43
C ARG A 792 -25.77 15.01 22.01
N ARG A 793 -25.10 14.23 21.15
CA ARG A 793 -24.08 13.25 21.56
C ARG A 793 -22.84 13.92 22.16
N ALA A 794 -22.39 15.04 21.58
CA ALA A 794 -21.27 15.80 22.10
C ALA A 794 -21.58 16.37 23.49
N ARG A 795 -22.78 16.92 23.69
CA ARG A 795 -23.23 17.44 24.98
C ARG A 795 -23.29 16.36 26.05
N LEU A 796 -23.86 15.19 25.75
CA LEU A 796 -23.90 14.06 26.70
C LEU A 796 -22.50 13.58 27.08
N LYS A 797 -21.56 13.54 26.14
CA LYS A 797 -20.16 13.16 26.41
C LYS A 797 -19.46 14.18 27.30
N GLN A 798 -19.69 15.47 27.06
CA GLN A 798 -19.12 16.54 27.86
C GLN A 798 -19.67 16.52 29.31
N GLU A 799 -20.98 16.29 29.47
CA GLU A 799 -21.61 16.11 30.79
C GLU A 799 -21.05 14.88 31.54
N GLU A 800 -20.78 13.76 30.86
CA GLU A 800 -20.16 12.56 31.45
C GLU A 800 -18.70 12.79 31.88
N GLU A 801 -17.91 13.47 31.05
CA GLU A 801 -16.51 13.81 31.36
C GLU A 801 -16.42 14.78 32.55
N ASP A 802 -17.31 15.78 32.62
CA ASP A 802 -17.40 16.71 33.75
C ASP A 802 -17.81 15.99 35.05
N ALA A 803 -18.73 15.03 34.97
CA ALA A 803 -19.11 14.21 36.13
C ALA A 803 -17.93 13.38 36.66
N LYS A 804 -17.16 12.74 35.76
CA LYS A 804 -15.96 11.97 36.13
C LYS A 804 -14.88 12.85 36.77
N ARG A 805 -14.62 14.05 36.23
CA ARG A 805 -13.68 15.01 36.83
C ARG A 805 -14.07 15.39 38.26
N ARG A 806 -15.34 15.70 38.50
CA ARG A 806 -15.85 16.02 39.85
C ARG A 806 -15.71 14.84 40.82
N GLU A 807 -15.97 13.62 40.37
CA GLU A 807 -15.83 12.42 41.21
C GLU A 807 -14.36 12.14 41.58
N GLU A 808 -13.43 12.32 40.63
CA GLU A 808 -11.99 12.17 40.88
C GLU A 808 -11.45 13.24 41.84
N GLU A 809 -11.87 14.50 41.69
CA GLU A 809 -11.50 15.58 42.60
C GLU A 809 -12.01 15.32 44.03
N ALA A 810 -13.25 14.84 44.16
CA ALA A 810 -13.81 14.46 45.46
C ALA A 810 -13.03 13.29 46.11
N LYS A 811 -12.63 12.28 45.31
CA LYS A 811 -11.79 11.17 45.80
C LYS A 811 -10.42 11.64 46.27
N LYS A 812 -9.78 12.56 45.54
CA LYS A 812 -8.48 13.14 45.92
C LYS A 812 -8.58 13.95 47.22
N GLN A 813 -9.61 14.78 47.37
CA GLN A 813 -9.83 15.54 48.61
C GLN A 813 -10.05 14.61 49.80
N LYS A 814 -10.88 13.57 49.63
CA LYS A 814 -11.11 12.59 50.70
C LYS A 814 -9.84 11.82 51.09
N ALA A 815 -9.03 11.41 50.10
CA ALA A 815 -7.76 10.72 50.37
C ALA A 815 -6.74 11.62 51.09
N LEU A 816 -6.69 12.92 50.75
CA LEU A 816 -5.85 13.89 51.44
C LEU A 816 -6.30 14.08 52.89
N GLN A 817 -7.61 14.16 53.13
CA GLN A 817 -8.17 14.29 54.47
C GLN A 817 -7.89 13.04 55.32
N GLU A 818 -8.06 11.83 54.77
CA GLU A 818 -7.71 10.58 55.45
C GLU A 818 -6.21 10.47 55.78
N GLN A 819 -5.32 11.02 54.93
CA GLN A 819 -3.89 11.09 55.24
C GLN A 819 -3.61 12.05 56.40
N GLN A 820 -4.22 13.24 56.40
CA GLN A 820 -4.07 14.22 57.48
C GLN A 820 -4.56 13.67 58.82
N ASP A 821 -5.72 13.03 58.83
CA ASP A 821 -6.30 12.40 60.02
C ASP A 821 -5.38 11.27 60.57
N LYS A 822 -4.76 10.50 59.67
CA LYS A 822 -3.83 9.43 60.05
C LYS A 822 -2.53 9.99 60.63
N GLU A 823 -1.97 11.04 60.03
CA GLU A 823 -0.76 11.71 60.53
C GLU A 823 -1.00 12.35 61.91
N GLU A 824 -2.17 12.96 62.11
CA GLU A 824 -2.58 13.52 63.41
C GLU A 824 -2.71 12.44 64.48
N LYS A 825 -3.35 11.32 64.15
CA LYS A 825 -3.46 10.16 65.05
C LYS A 825 -2.10 9.60 65.44
N GLU A 826 -1.19 9.44 64.48
CA GLU A 826 0.17 8.93 64.75
C GLU A 826 0.98 9.91 65.62
N ARG A 827 0.79 11.23 65.45
CA ARG A 827 1.39 12.24 66.33
C ARG A 827 0.90 12.12 67.77
N LEU A 828 -0.42 12.00 67.97
CA LEU A 828 -1.02 11.83 69.30
C LEU A 828 -0.53 10.54 69.98
N GLU A 829 -0.46 9.43 69.25
CA GLU A 829 0.07 8.16 69.79
C GLU A 829 1.55 8.26 70.17
N LYS A 830 2.38 8.95 69.36
CA LYS A 830 3.79 9.20 69.68
C LYS A 830 3.94 10.04 70.95
N GLU A 831 3.10 11.05 71.16
CA GLU A 831 3.10 11.86 72.38
C GLU A 831 2.70 11.05 73.61
N GLN A 832 1.62 10.25 73.53
CA GLN A 832 1.22 9.37 74.61
C GLN A 832 2.31 8.35 74.97
N ARG A 833 3.00 7.78 73.97
CA ARG A 833 4.12 6.86 74.20
C ARG A 833 5.29 7.54 74.92
N LYS A 834 5.63 8.78 74.55
CA LYS A 834 6.67 9.57 75.24
C LYS A 834 6.30 9.82 76.70
N GLN A 835 5.06 10.18 76.98
CA GLN A 835 4.56 10.39 78.35
C GLN A 835 4.65 9.09 79.18
N LYS A 836 4.16 7.96 78.66
CA LYS A 836 4.25 6.65 79.34
C LYS A 836 5.70 6.25 79.65
N GLN A 837 6.62 6.46 78.70
CA GLN A 837 8.05 6.20 78.91
C GLN A 837 8.67 7.08 80.00
N GLN A 838 8.26 8.35 80.11
CA GLN A 838 8.75 9.26 81.14
C GLN A 838 8.29 8.83 82.54
N VAL A 839 7.02 8.43 82.68
CA VAL A 839 6.48 7.89 83.94
C VAL A 839 7.19 6.59 84.33
N ALA A 840 7.37 5.65 83.39
CA ALA A 840 8.08 4.40 83.63
C ALA A 840 9.53 4.62 84.08
N LYS A 841 10.25 5.60 83.50
CA LYS A 841 11.60 5.98 83.95
C LYS A 841 11.62 6.43 85.41
N GLY A 842 10.64 7.23 85.83
CA GLY A 842 10.50 7.67 87.22
C GLY A 842 10.24 6.51 88.19
N LEU A 843 9.33 5.60 87.83
CA LEU A 843 9.02 4.41 88.64
C LEU A 843 10.20 3.44 88.74
N ARG A 844 10.98 3.23 87.67
CA ARG A 844 12.20 2.41 87.70
C ARG A 844 13.25 2.95 88.67
N GLN A 845 13.40 4.28 88.73
CA GLN A 845 14.29 4.92 89.70
C GLN A 845 13.78 4.77 91.13
N ARG A 846 12.46 4.81 91.34
CA ARG A 846 11.83 4.58 92.64
C ARG A 846 12.06 3.14 93.14
N ALA A 847 11.82 2.14 92.30
CA ALA A 847 12.11 0.73 92.62
C ALA A 847 13.58 0.51 93.02
N LYS A 848 14.51 1.10 92.25
CA LYS A 848 15.94 1.04 92.54
C LYS A 848 16.29 1.62 93.92
N LYS A 849 15.69 2.76 94.30
CA LYS A 849 15.88 3.38 95.62
C LYS A 849 15.30 2.53 96.75
N ALA A 850 14.12 1.94 96.55
CA ALA A 850 13.48 1.08 97.54
C ALA A 850 14.35 -0.14 97.89
N VAL A 851 14.98 -0.76 96.88
CA VAL A 851 15.89 -1.88 97.05
C VAL A 851 17.19 -1.47 97.76
N GLN A 852 17.78 -0.33 97.38
CA GLN A 852 19.00 0.20 98.01
C GLN A 852 18.83 0.52 99.51
N ALA A 853 17.62 0.92 99.92
CA ALA A 853 17.32 1.21 101.33
C ALA A 853 17.25 -0.04 102.23
N LYS A 854 17.12 -1.25 101.65
CA LYS A 854 16.88 -2.50 102.40
C LYS A 854 18.13 -3.39 102.55
N GLY A 855 19.23 -3.10 101.84
CA GLY A 855 20.52 -3.80 102.00
C GLY A 855 21.27 -4.03 100.68
N THR A 856 22.46 -4.66 100.77
CA THR A 856 23.27 -5.02 99.59
C THR A 856 22.84 -6.38 99.06
N LEU A 857 22.25 -6.41 97.87
CA LEU A 857 21.94 -7.65 97.16
C LEU A 857 23.16 -8.15 96.36
N PRO A 858 23.26 -9.47 96.13
CA PRO A 858 24.17 -10.05 95.14
C PRO A 858 23.97 -9.46 93.72
N ALA A 859 25.04 -9.39 92.93
CA ALA A 859 25.06 -8.70 91.64
C ALA A 859 24.12 -9.34 90.58
N ASP A 860 23.93 -10.66 90.63
CA ASP A 860 22.99 -11.41 89.80
C ASP A 860 21.53 -10.99 90.07
N MET A 861 21.13 -10.90 91.33
CA MET A 861 19.78 -10.45 91.70
C MET A 861 19.49 -8.99 91.33
N LEU A 862 20.53 -8.15 91.28
CA LEU A 862 20.44 -6.76 90.83
C LEU A 862 20.18 -6.66 89.33
N GLU A 863 20.81 -7.53 88.54
CA GLU A 863 20.63 -7.62 87.09
C GLU A 863 19.23 -8.14 86.74
N ASP A 864 18.76 -9.19 87.42
CA ASP A 864 17.40 -9.70 87.24
C ASP A 864 16.32 -8.68 87.64
N LEU A 865 16.54 -7.92 88.72
CA LEU A 865 15.60 -6.89 89.17
C LEU A 865 15.57 -5.70 88.19
N GLN A 866 16.70 -5.37 87.59
CA GLN A 866 16.77 -4.39 86.52
C GLN A 866 16.00 -4.86 85.28
N ASP A 867 16.16 -6.10 84.87
CA ASP A 867 15.42 -6.68 83.74
C ASP A 867 13.92 -6.81 84.02
N MET A 868 13.53 -7.16 85.25
CA MET A 868 12.14 -7.17 85.69
C MET A 868 11.51 -5.78 85.58
N CYS A 869 12.18 -4.75 86.10
CA CYS A 869 11.73 -3.37 86.00
C CYS A 869 11.66 -2.84 84.56
N LEU A 870 12.49 -3.38 83.65
CA LEU A 870 12.46 -3.05 82.21
C LEU A 870 11.28 -3.72 81.49
N SER A 871 10.86 -4.90 81.94
CA SER A 871 9.79 -5.70 81.33
C SER A 871 8.37 -5.30 81.74
N LEU A 872 8.20 -4.59 82.87
CA LEU A 872 6.88 -4.22 83.40
C LEU A 872 6.39 -2.87 82.84
N ASP A 873 5.08 -2.81 82.55
CA ASP A 873 4.35 -1.58 82.23
C ASP A 873 4.11 -0.71 83.47
N VAL A 874 3.62 0.52 83.28
CA VAL A 874 3.51 1.56 84.32
C VAL A 874 2.75 1.09 85.57
N GLU A 875 1.59 0.44 85.40
CA GLU A 875 0.75 -0.03 86.51
C GLU A 875 1.39 -1.19 87.32
N PRO A 876 1.83 -2.31 86.71
CA PRO A 876 2.54 -3.36 87.43
C PRO A 876 3.85 -2.90 88.06
N LEU A 877 4.56 -1.96 87.43
CA LEU A 877 5.80 -1.38 87.95
C LEU A 877 5.56 -0.50 89.18
N GLU A 878 4.45 0.22 89.22
CA GLU A 878 4.02 0.97 90.41
C GLU A 878 3.64 0.02 91.56
N ALA A 879 2.91 -1.05 91.26
CA ALA A 879 2.59 -2.08 92.25
C ALA A 879 3.86 -2.77 92.80
N LEU A 880 4.86 -3.03 91.94
CA LEU A 880 6.18 -3.55 92.35
C LEU A 880 6.90 -2.59 93.29
N CYS A 881 6.92 -1.28 92.98
CA CYS A 881 7.50 -0.27 93.89
C CYS A 881 6.85 -0.32 95.27
N GLY A 882 5.51 -0.41 95.34
CA GLY A 882 4.77 -0.50 96.59
C GLY A 882 5.11 -1.76 97.41
N ARG A 883 5.22 -2.93 96.75
CA ARG A 883 5.61 -4.18 97.43
C ARG A 883 7.04 -4.14 97.95
N LEU A 884 7.97 -3.57 97.18
CA LEU A 884 9.38 -3.41 97.60
C LEU A 884 9.53 -2.45 98.79
N GLU A 885 8.72 -1.38 98.86
CA GLU A 885 8.72 -0.44 99.98
C GLU A 885 8.17 -1.05 101.27
N ALA A 886 7.15 -1.92 101.16
CA ALA A 886 6.47 -2.58 102.27
C ALA A 886 7.27 -3.72 102.94
N LEU A 887 8.46 -4.06 102.42
CA LEU A 887 9.30 -5.12 102.99
C LEU A 887 9.80 -4.79 104.42
N PRO A 888 9.95 -5.77 105.32
CA PRO A 888 10.41 -5.55 106.70
C PRO A 888 11.82 -4.93 106.77
N SER A 889 12.12 -4.14 107.80
CA SER A 889 13.46 -3.50 108.00
C SER A 889 14.60 -4.49 108.30
N ASN A 890 14.29 -5.78 108.47
CA ASN A 890 15.29 -6.83 108.64
C ASN A 890 15.89 -7.21 107.28
N LYS A 891 17.19 -6.94 107.12
CA LYS A 891 17.93 -7.08 105.86
C LYS A 891 17.93 -8.50 105.29
N GLU A 892 17.99 -9.53 106.14
CA GLU A 892 17.97 -10.93 105.68
C GLU A 892 16.59 -11.36 105.20
N LYS A 893 15.53 -10.94 105.90
CA LYS A 893 14.14 -11.24 105.51
C LYS A 893 13.74 -10.50 104.23
N ALA A 894 14.22 -9.27 104.04
CA ALA A 894 13.98 -8.50 102.82
C ALA A 894 14.66 -9.13 101.60
N ALA A 895 15.89 -9.64 101.74
CA ALA A 895 16.60 -10.32 100.65
C ALA A 895 15.91 -11.62 100.20
N ILE A 896 15.37 -12.40 101.15
CA ILE A 896 14.61 -13.63 100.85
C ILE A 896 13.32 -13.31 100.08
N ALA A 897 12.59 -12.26 100.49
CA ALA A 897 11.36 -11.86 99.82
C ALA A 897 11.60 -11.34 98.39
N ILE A 898 12.69 -10.57 98.17
CA ILE A 898 13.08 -10.10 96.84
C ILE A 898 13.48 -11.29 95.94
N LYS A 899 14.20 -12.28 96.49
CA LYS A 899 14.55 -13.50 95.75
C LYS A 899 13.32 -14.30 95.30
N ALA A 900 12.30 -14.41 96.17
CA ALA A 900 11.04 -15.07 95.82
C ALA A 900 10.29 -14.35 94.70
N GLU A 901 10.23 -13.01 94.71
CA GLU A 901 9.62 -12.24 93.61
C GLU A 901 10.37 -12.41 92.28
N LEU A 902 11.71 -12.46 92.31
CA LEU A 902 12.51 -12.68 91.10
C LEU A 902 12.34 -14.09 90.52
N GLU A 903 12.22 -15.11 91.37
CA GLU A 903 11.95 -16.48 90.94
C GLU A 903 10.55 -16.63 90.32
N GLU A 904 9.54 -15.94 90.88
CA GLU A 904 8.20 -15.89 90.32
C GLU A 904 8.17 -15.16 88.97
N TRP A 905 8.86 -14.02 88.86
CA TRP A 905 9.00 -13.30 87.58
C TRP A 905 9.73 -14.12 86.51
N ARG A 906 10.80 -14.84 86.88
CA ARG A 906 11.53 -15.73 85.95
C ARG A 906 10.61 -16.83 85.39
N LYS A 907 9.75 -17.40 86.24
CA LYS A 907 8.77 -18.41 85.82
C LYS A 907 7.74 -17.82 84.85
N ASN A 908 7.17 -16.66 85.17
CA ASN A 908 6.20 -15.99 84.31
C ASN A 908 6.81 -15.59 82.95
N LYS A 909 8.05 -15.11 82.92
CA LYS A 909 8.78 -14.76 81.68
C LYS A 909 9.06 -15.99 80.81
N ALA A 910 9.37 -17.14 81.42
CA ALA A 910 9.56 -18.39 80.69
C ALA A 910 8.24 -18.91 80.09
N ASP A 911 7.14 -18.79 80.82
CA ASP A 911 5.80 -19.17 80.36
C ASP A 911 5.33 -18.26 79.21
N GLU A 912 5.58 -16.94 79.29
CA GLU A 912 5.31 -15.98 78.21
C GLU A 912 6.14 -16.26 76.95
N GLN A 913 7.42 -16.61 77.09
CA GLN A 913 8.28 -16.98 75.95
C GLN A 913 7.79 -18.27 75.27
N GLN A 914 7.34 -19.26 76.04
CA GLN A 914 6.72 -20.47 75.48
C GLN A 914 5.40 -20.17 74.76
N GLN A 915 4.57 -19.26 75.29
CA GLN A 915 3.32 -18.86 74.63
C GLN A 915 3.57 -18.07 73.35
N GLN A 916 4.54 -17.16 73.32
CA GLN A 916 4.91 -16.44 72.10
C GLN A 916 5.53 -17.36 71.04
N ALA A 917 6.32 -18.36 71.45
CA ALA A 917 6.83 -19.38 70.53
C ALA A 917 5.70 -20.20 69.91
N LYS A 918 4.71 -20.60 70.72
CA LYS A 918 3.48 -21.29 70.24
C LYS A 918 2.66 -20.42 69.30
N GLN A 919 2.44 -19.14 69.61
CA GLN A 919 1.72 -18.22 68.73
C GLN A 919 2.47 -17.94 67.41
N ARG A 920 3.80 -17.88 67.44
CA ARG A 920 4.62 -17.77 66.22
C ARG A 920 4.53 -19.03 65.37
N GLU A 921 4.51 -20.22 65.97
CA GLU A 921 4.27 -21.47 65.24
C GLU A 921 2.84 -21.55 64.69
N GLU A 922 1.83 -21.09 65.42
CA GLU A 922 0.44 -21.06 64.96
C GLU A 922 0.23 -20.04 63.83
N ASN A 923 0.86 -18.86 63.91
CA ASN A 923 0.83 -17.88 62.83
C ASN A 923 1.59 -18.37 61.60
N LYS A 924 2.74 -19.03 61.78
CA LYS A 924 3.46 -19.69 60.69
C LYS A 924 2.60 -20.78 60.03
N LYS A 925 1.90 -21.59 60.80
CA LYS A 925 0.92 -22.57 60.28
C LYS A 925 -0.27 -21.92 59.57
N ARG A 926 -0.72 -20.75 60.00
CA ARG A 926 -1.77 -19.97 59.32
C ARG A 926 -1.30 -19.33 58.02
N ASP A 927 -0.05 -18.91 57.96
CA ASP A 927 0.56 -18.33 56.76
C ASP A 927 0.90 -19.42 55.73
N ASP A 928 1.40 -20.58 56.18
CA ASP A 928 1.58 -21.77 55.35
C ASP A 928 0.23 -22.32 54.81
N ALA A 929 -0.86 -22.17 55.58
CA ALA A 929 -2.23 -22.49 55.13
C ALA A 929 -2.82 -21.45 54.15
N LYS A 930 -2.30 -20.21 54.12
CA LYS A 930 -2.71 -19.17 53.17
C LYS A 930 -1.99 -19.29 51.82
N GLU A 931 -0.76 -19.79 51.78
CA GLU A 931 -0.07 -20.09 50.52
C GLU A 931 -0.55 -21.40 49.87
N GLY A 932 -1.11 -22.35 50.64
CA GLY A 932 -1.73 -23.58 50.13
C GLY A 932 -3.19 -23.46 49.66
N ALA A 933 -3.86 -22.33 49.86
CA ALA A 933 -5.29 -22.13 49.62
C ALA A 933 -5.61 -21.08 48.53
N ALA A 934 -4.74 -20.93 47.54
CA ALA A 934 -5.01 -20.19 46.30
C ALA A 934 -5.05 -21.14 45.06
N GLY A 935 -5.51 -22.37 45.26
CA GLY A 935 -5.55 -23.39 44.22
C GLY A 935 -6.54 -24.52 44.52
N SER A 936 -7.82 -24.20 44.72
CA SER A 936 -8.94 -25.14 44.54
C SER A 936 -10.26 -24.37 44.70
N GLY A 937 -10.82 -23.94 43.57
CA GLY A 937 -12.16 -23.36 43.47
C GLY A 937 -13.00 -24.27 42.58
N THR A 938 -13.80 -25.10 43.23
CA THR A 938 -14.86 -25.97 42.72
C THR A 938 -15.60 -25.45 41.48
N GLY A 939 -15.48 -26.15 40.36
CA GLY A 939 -16.33 -25.96 39.18
C GLY A 939 -17.21 -27.20 38.95
N THR A 940 -18.53 -27.02 38.97
CA THR A 940 -19.51 -28.06 38.63
C THR A 940 -19.19 -28.64 37.24
N PRO A 941 -19.20 -29.97 37.03
CA PRO A 941 -18.92 -30.57 35.72
C PRO A 941 -19.91 -30.10 34.65
N TRP A 942 -19.42 -29.88 33.43
CA TRP A 942 -20.22 -29.38 32.31
C TRP A 942 -21.29 -30.40 31.88
N ALA A 943 -22.56 -30.01 31.93
CA ALA A 943 -23.67 -30.87 31.51
C ALA A 943 -23.81 -30.93 29.98
N ALA A 944 -24.40 -32.00 29.43
CA ALA A 944 -24.55 -32.16 27.98
C ALA A 944 -25.39 -31.04 27.31
N GLU A 945 -26.40 -30.55 28.00
CA GLU A 945 -27.24 -29.42 27.52
C GLU A 945 -26.48 -28.08 27.55
N GLU A 946 -25.63 -27.88 28.57
CA GLU A 946 -24.74 -26.73 28.72
C GLU A 946 -23.71 -26.67 27.58
N MET A 947 -23.14 -27.82 27.21
CA MET A 947 -22.23 -27.95 26.07
C MET A 947 -22.92 -27.61 24.73
N GLY A 948 -24.19 -28.00 24.57
CA GLY A 948 -24.99 -27.64 23.40
C GLY A 948 -25.26 -26.13 23.29
N MET A 949 -25.45 -25.45 24.43
CA MET A 949 -25.61 -23.99 24.46
C MET A 949 -24.29 -23.26 24.24
N LEU A 950 -23.17 -23.80 24.71
CA LEU A 950 -21.83 -23.27 24.41
C LEU A 950 -21.53 -23.33 22.91
N ALA A 951 -21.85 -24.45 22.23
CA ALA A 951 -21.69 -24.59 20.79
C ALA A 951 -22.53 -23.56 20.01
N LYS A 952 -23.79 -23.33 20.41
CA LYS A 952 -24.65 -22.28 19.83
C LYS A 952 -24.09 -20.88 20.07
N GLY A 953 -23.54 -20.62 21.25
CA GLY A 953 -22.86 -19.36 21.57
C GLY A 953 -21.64 -19.12 20.68
N LEU A 954 -20.82 -20.16 20.46
CA LEU A 954 -19.65 -20.10 19.58
C LEU A 954 -20.01 -19.86 18.11
N GLN A 955 -21.16 -20.36 17.65
CA GLN A 955 -21.70 -20.13 16.30
C GLN A 955 -22.29 -18.72 16.16
N LYS A 956 -23.02 -18.25 17.18
CA LYS A 956 -23.65 -16.92 17.20
C LYS A 956 -22.62 -15.79 17.27
N PHE A 957 -21.50 -16.04 17.94
CA PHE A 957 -20.40 -15.08 18.08
C PHE A 957 -19.10 -15.69 17.51
N PRO A 958 -18.87 -15.58 16.19
CA PRO A 958 -17.68 -16.13 15.53
C PRO A 958 -16.40 -15.33 15.85
N GLY A 959 -15.24 -15.91 15.50
CA GLY A 959 -13.94 -15.26 15.68
C GLY A 959 -13.84 -13.94 14.90
N GLY A 960 -13.62 -12.83 15.61
CA GLY A 960 -13.60 -11.46 15.07
C GLY A 960 -14.49 -10.47 15.84
N VAL A 961 -15.42 -10.96 16.66
CA VAL A 961 -16.29 -10.12 17.51
C VAL A 961 -15.53 -9.66 18.76
N GLY A 962 -15.43 -8.35 18.99
CA GLY A 962 -14.86 -7.77 20.22
C GLY A 962 -15.68 -8.15 21.45
N GLY A 963 -15.02 -8.57 22.54
CA GLY A 963 -15.71 -9.01 23.75
C GLY A 963 -16.45 -10.36 23.62
N ARG A 964 -16.09 -11.18 22.62
CA ARG A 964 -16.72 -12.48 22.33
C ARG A 964 -17.00 -13.35 23.56
N TRP A 965 -16.03 -13.49 24.46
CA TRP A 965 -16.14 -14.38 25.61
C TRP A 965 -17.14 -13.88 26.65
N ALA A 966 -17.24 -12.55 26.83
CA ALA A 966 -18.26 -11.90 27.65
C ALA A 966 -19.66 -12.16 27.09
N LEU A 967 -19.82 -12.02 25.77
CA LEU A 967 -21.11 -12.26 25.08
C LEU A 967 -21.54 -13.72 25.14
N ILE A 968 -20.60 -14.67 25.04
CA ILE A 968 -20.90 -16.11 25.17
C ILE A 968 -21.25 -16.46 26.62
N SER A 969 -20.53 -15.92 27.60
CA SER A 969 -20.84 -16.07 29.02
C SER A 969 -22.24 -15.51 29.37
N GLN A 970 -22.58 -14.33 28.84
CA GLN A 970 -23.90 -13.72 28.99
C GLN A 970 -25.00 -14.55 28.28
N PHE A 971 -24.70 -15.12 27.11
CA PHE A 971 -25.62 -15.98 26.38
C PHE A 971 -25.92 -17.29 27.12
N LEU A 972 -24.91 -17.91 27.73
CA LEU A 972 -25.08 -19.06 28.62
C LEU A 972 -25.91 -18.69 29.85
N SER A 973 -25.63 -17.52 30.45
CA SER A 973 -26.36 -17.02 31.63
C SER A 973 -27.84 -16.80 31.34
N THR A 974 -28.16 -16.26 30.15
CA THR A 974 -29.55 -16.09 29.67
C THR A 974 -30.28 -17.43 29.49
N SER A 975 -29.50 -18.50 29.29
CA SER A 975 -30.00 -19.86 29.06
C SER A 975 -30.04 -20.71 30.34
N GLY A 976 -29.81 -20.10 31.51
CA GLY A 976 -29.84 -20.76 32.81
C GLY A 976 -28.49 -21.35 33.27
N PHE A 977 -27.40 -21.15 32.53
CA PHE A 977 -26.08 -21.67 32.87
C PHE A 977 -25.09 -20.53 33.18
N SER A 978 -24.68 -20.40 34.44
CA SER A 978 -23.75 -19.35 34.86
C SER A 978 -22.30 -19.85 34.77
N ARG A 979 -21.56 -19.38 33.76
CA ARG A 979 -20.12 -19.63 33.59
C ARG A 979 -19.38 -18.35 33.37
N THR A 980 -18.25 -18.18 34.06
CA THR A 980 -17.37 -17.01 33.89
C THR A 980 -16.67 -17.04 32.53
N GLU A 981 -16.21 -15.89 32.05
CA GLU A 981 -15.45 -15.80 30.79
C GLU A 981 -14.25 -16.74 30.76
N LYS A 982 -13.57 -16.90 31.91
CA LYS A 982 -12.40 -17.78 32.06
C LYS A 982 -12.78 -19.25 31.86
N GLU A 983 -13.87 -19.71 32.47
CA GLU A 983 -14.35 -21.10 32.32
C GLU A 983 -14.81 -21.42 30.90
N VAL A 984 -15.46 -20.45 30.22
CA VAL A 984 -15.87 -20.59 28.81
C VAL A 984 -14.64 -20.73 27.90
N ILE A 985 -13.60 -19.93 28.14
CA ILE A 985 -12.35 -19.97 27.37
C ILE A 985 -11.63 -21.30 27.60
N GLU A 986 -11.49 -21.72 28.87
CA GLU A 986 -10.83 -22.96 29.25
C GLU A 986 -11.53 -24.18 28.64
N LYS A 987 -12.86 -24.24 28.72
CA LYS A 987 -13.63 -25.33 28.13
C LYS A 987 -13.59 -25.34 26.59
N THR A 988 -13.59 -24.16 25.97
CA THR A 988 -13.45 -24.06 24.52
C THR A 988 -12.05 -24.47 24.06
N LYS A 989 -11.01 -24.20 24.86
CA LYS A 989 -9.64 -24.66 24.61
C LYS A 989 -9.52 -26.18 24.74
N GLU A 990 -10.08 -26.77 25.79
CA GLU A 990 -10.16 -28.23 25.97
C GLU A 990 -10.85 -28.93 24.79
N MET A 991 -11.88 -28.31 24.20
CA MET A 991 -12.55 -28.83 22.99
C MET A 991 -11.75 -28.64 21.69
N SER A 992 -10.69 -27.81 21.70
CA SER A 992 -10.02 -27.35 20.48
C SER A 992 -8.71 -28.07 20.14
N ASP A 993 -8.32 -29.10 20.89
CA ASP A 993 -7.11 -29.88 20.60
C ASP A 993 -7.24 -30.59 19.25
N GLY A 994 -6.74 -29.92 18.19
CA GLY A 994 -6.43 -30.51 16.89
C GLY A 994 -7.20 -29.99 15.68
N GLN A 995 -8.16 -29.06 15.78
CA GLN A 995 -8.93 -28.58 14.60
C GLN A 995 -9.25 -27.09 14.61
N SER A 996 -9.38 -26.51 13.40
CA SER A 996 -9.74 -25.11 13.18
C SER A 996 -11.18 -24.81 13.61
N LEU A 997 -11.39 -23.74 14.38
CA LEU A 997 -12.69 -23.30 14.90
C LEU A 997 -13.79 -23.10 13.84
N ARG A 998 -13.43 -22.95 12.54
CA ARG A 998 -14.41 -22.87 11.44
C ARG A 998 -14.97 -24.23 11.01
N SER A 999 -14.23 -25.33 11.17
CA SER A 999 -14.72 -26.67 10.78
C SER A 999 -15.76 -27.21 11.77
N MET A 1000 -15.61 -26.88 13.06
CA MET A 1000 -16.50 -27.36 14.12
C MET A 1000 -17.95 -26.86 14.01
N GLY A 1001 -18.17 -25.60 13.61
CA GLY A 1001 -19.53 -25.05 13.45
C GLY A 1001 -20.35 -25.82 12.40
N SER A 1002 -19.68 -26.35 11.38
CA SER A 1002 -20.27 -27.14 10.30
C SER A 1002 -20.44 -28.62 10.68
N GLN A 1003 -19.50 -29.17 11.45
CA GLN A 1003 -19.50 -30.59 11.87
C GLN A 1003 -20.53 -30.87 12.98
N ILE A 1004 -20.69 -29.96 13.94
CA ILE A 1004 -21.66 -30.10 15.04
C ILE A 1004 -23.10 -29.98 14.52
N ALA A 1005 -23.33 -29.17 13.47
CA ALA A 1005 -24.61 -29.12 12.78
C ALA A 1005 -24.95 -30.43 12.05
N ALA A 1006 -23.95 -31.15 11.53
CA ALA A 1006 -24.12 -32.46 10.88
C ALA A 1006 -24.31 -33.62 11.88
N ASP A 1007 -23.68 -33.55 13.06
CA ASP A 1007 -23.83 -34.58 14.09
C ASP A 1007 -25.16 -34.46 14.87
N LEU A 1008 -25.68 -33.23 15.05
CA LEU A 1008 -26.98 -33.00 15.69
C LEU A 1008 -28.17 -33.36 14.79
N THR A 1009 -28.04 -33.23 13.47
CA THR A 1009 -29.06 -33.72 12.51
C THR A 1009 -29.10 -35.25 12.49
N ASN A 1010 -27.95 -35.92 12.61
CA ASN A 1010 -27.86 -37.38 12.74
C ASN A 1010 -28.42 -37.91 14.07
N PHE A 1011 -28.34 -37.16 15.17
CA PHE A 1011 -28.92 -37.57 16.46
C PHE A 1011 -30.45 -37.47 16.48
N LYS A 1012 -31.04 -36.47 15.81
CA LYS A 1012 -32.50 -36.38 15.63
C LYS A 1012 -33.06 -37.47 14.72
N ALA A 1013 -32.27 -37.97 13.76
CA ALA A 1013 -32.68 -39.07 12.88
C ALA A 1013 -32.72 -40.44 13.60
N LYS A 1014 -31.92 -40.65 14.65
CA LYS A 1014 -31.90 -41.90 15.44
C LYS A 1014 -32.95 -41.99 16.56
N ALA A 1015 -33.52 -40.87 17.00
CA ALA A 1015 -34.56 -40.84 18.03
C ALA A 1015 -36.00 -41.01 17.49
N GLY A 1016 -36.19 -41.00 16.16
CA GLY A 1016 -37.51 -41.09 15.51
C GLY A 1016 -37.95 -42.48 15.03
N ALA A 1017 -37.12 -43.52 15.18
CA ALA A 1017 -37.42 -44.84 14.63
C ALA A 1017 -38.09 -45.78 15.66
N LYS A 1018 -39.35 -45.51 16.00
CA LYS A 1018 -40.25 -46.51 16.61
C LYS A 1018 -41.73 -46.18 16.39
N ALA A 1019 -42.22 -46.48 15.19
CA ALA A 1019 -43.60 -46.90 14.92
C ALA A 1019 -43.70 -47.32 13.45
N ALA A 1020 -43.55 -48.62 13.16
CA ALA A 1020 -43.98 -49.17 11.88
C ALA A 1020 -45.49 -49.45 11.96
N PRO A 1021 -46.31 -49.04 10.97
CA PRO A 1021 -47.65 -49.58 10.80
C PRO A 1021 -47.57 -50.95 10.12
N ALA A 1022 -48.45 -51.87 10.53
CA ALA A 1022 -48.58 -53.19 9.91
C ALA A 1022 -48.97 -53.09 8.42
N PRO A 1023 -48.47 -53.98 7.55
CA PRO A 1023 -48.80 -53.99 6.13
C PRO A 1023 -50.05 -54.83 5.85
N LYS A 1024 -50.98 -54.28 5.07
CA LYS A 1024 -51.87 -54.99 4.14
C LYS A 1024 -52.12 -54.00 2.98
N ALA A 1025 -51.92 -54.28 1.71
CA ALA A 1025 -51.68 -55.54 1.01
C ALA A 1025 -51.08 -55.28 -0.38
N LYS A 1026 -50.42 -56.34 -0.89
CA LYS A 1026 -49.94 -56.64 -2.26
C LYS A 1026 -48.75 -55.85 -2.80
#